data_AF-A0A0M3IQE0-F1
#
_entry.id   AF-A0A0M3IQE0-F1
#
_cell.length_a   1.000
_cell.length_b   1.000
_cell.length_c   1.000
_cell.angle_alpha   90.00
_cell.angle_beta   90.00
_cell.angle_gamma   90.00
#
_symmetry.space_group_name_H-M   'P 1'
#
loop_
_entity.id
_entity.type
_entity.pdbx_description
1 polymer ?
#
loop_
_entity_poly.entity_id
_entity_poly.type
_entity_poly.pdbx_seq_one_letter_code
_entity_poly.pdbx_strand_id
1 'polypeptide(L)'
;GDFIWVESSNKNQYSCPIGARVVDSHGGRVRVVDDDGKEQWLKAEQRIRMMHPTSVQGVEDMIQLGDLHEAGILRNLFVRYKEKLIYTYTGSILVAVNPYMDLPIYTAEQIRLYRNRRIGELPPHIFAISDNAYTNMRKNCRNQCLIISGESGAGKTETTKLVLQFLATVSGQHSWIEQQVLEANPIMEAFGNAKTIRNDNSSRFGKYIDIHFTGNGAIEGAKIEQYLLEKSRLVSQTLGERNYHIFYCLLAGLSAAEKDELSLTDARDYFYLTQATEIKDKTGVSRVAKLLQVDERSLVNALTTRSLITRNERVVSCLSAEQSLDIRDALVKGIYGRLFLHIINRINDAIYRPRKDGHRRYSIGVLDIFGFENFNTNSFEQLCINFANENLQQFFVRHIFKLEQDEYDAEKISWRQIEFTDNQNVLDLIAQQQMSIMSLIDEESIFPKGTDQTMLNKLHATHGHNDRLYIKPKSDLNKSFGINHFAGVVFYNYKGFLEKNRDTFSSDLQTLIESSKMNFLVDLFDGEHNFDSVTSIARRKHITIGSQFRKSLDLLISQLSKCEPFFIRCIKPNEMKKPLVSFLEKNRDTFSSDLQTLIESSKMNFLVDLFDGEHNFDSVTSIARRKHITIGSQFRKSLDLLISQLSKCEPFFIRCIKPNEMKKPLVSL
;
A
#
# COMPACT_ATOMS: atom_id res chain seq x y z
N GLY A 1 -8.05 -31.98 -26.95
CA GLY A 1 -7.03 -31.63 -27.93
C GLY A 1 -6.23 -30.45 -27.42
N ASP A 2 -5.84 -29.57 -28.33
CA ASP A 2 -4.96 -28.42 -28.07
C ASP A 2 -5.60 -27.35 -27.18
N PHE A 3 -4.75 -26.55 -26.54
CA PHE A 3 -5.13 -25.35 -25.81
C PHE A 3 -4.92 -24.12 -26.68
N ILE A 4 -5.92 -23.25 -26.69
CA ILE A 4 -5.98 -22.10 -27.59
C ILE A 4 -6.44 -20.84 -26.86
N TRP A 5 -6.00 -19.70 -27.38
CA TRP A 5 -6.54 -18.39 -27.08
C TRP A 5 -7.68 -18.08 -28.06
N VAL A 6 -8.85 -17.77 -27.53
CA VAL A 6 -10.04 -17.36 -28.29
C VAL A 6 -10.25 -15.86 -28.12
N GLU A 7 -10.11 -15.08 -29.20
CA GLU A 7 -10.39 -13.65 -29.17
C GLU A 7 -11.92 -13.40 -29.02
N SER A 8 -12.30 -12.43 -28.18
CA SER A 8 -13.71 -12.08 -27.98
C SER A 8 -14.30 -11.45 -29.23
N SER A 9 -15.55 -11.79 -29.56
CA SER A 9 -16.27 -11.18 -30.68
C SER A 9 -16.71 -9.72 -30.40
N ASN A 10 -16.69 -9.27 -29.14
CA ASN A 10 -17.05 -7.91 -28.78
C ASN A 10 -15.82 -7.00 -28.87
N LYS A 11 -15.84 -6.04 -29.81
CA LYS A 11 -14.83 -4.98 -29.99
C LYS A 11 -14.88 -3.91 -28.88
N ASN A 12 -14.97 -4.30 -27.62
CA ASN A 12 -14.61 -3.39 -26.54
C ASN A 12 -13.08 -3.36 -26.42
N GLN A 13 -12.54 -2.17 -26.17
CA GLN A 13 -11.10 -1.88 -26.13
C GLN A 13 -10.33 -2.68 -25.04
N TYR A 14 -11.06 -3.42 -24.20
CA TYR A 14 -10.57 -4.25 -23.07
C TYR A 14 -10.86 -5.75 -23.25
N SER A 15 -11.06 -6.22 -24.50
CA SER A 15 -11.40 -7.62 -24.78
C SER A 15 -10.18 -8.55 -24.71
N CYS A 16 -9.86 -9.02 -23.50
CA CYS A 16 -8.79 -10.00 -23.28
C CYS A 16 -9.16 -11.39 -23.87
N PRO A 17 -8.25 -12.07 -24.59
CA PRO A 17 -8.47 -13.44 -25.09
C PRO A 17 -8.80 -14.44 -23.98
N ILE A 18 -9.62 -15.44 -24.29
CA ILE A 18 -10.04 -16.49 -23.36
C ILE A 18 -9.23 -17.76 -23.61
N GLY A 19 -8.68 -18.34 -22.56
CA GLY A 19 -8.07 -19.67 -22.64
C GLY A 19 -9.15 -20.74 -22.77
N ALA A 20 -8.99 -21.64 -23.75
CA ALA A 20 -9.93 -22.73 -23.96
C ALA A 20 -9.23 -23.99 -24.46
N ARG A 21 -9.82 -25.15 -24.17
CA ARG A 21 -9.38 -26.45 -24.64
C ARG A 21 -10.30 -26.95 -25.75
N VAL A 22 -9.71 -27.35 -26.88
CA VAL A 22 -10.46 -27.93 -28.00
C VAL A 22 -10.96 -29.31 -27.61
N VAL A 23 -12.28 -29.50 -27.71
CA VAL A 23 -12.97 -30.77 -27.44
C VAL A 23 -13.26 -31.52 -28.72
N ASP A 24 -13.67 -30.81 -29.77
CA ASP A 24 -14.14 -31.40 -31.02
C ASP A 24 -13.98 -30.43 -32.19
N SER A 25 -13.86 -30.96 -33.40
CA SER A 25 -13.81 -30.17 -34.63
C SER A 25 -14.63 -30.85 -35.72
N HIS A 26 -15.68 -30.18 -36.19
CA HIS A 26 -16.57 -30.71 -37.22
C HIS A 26 -17.00 -29.64 -38.20
N GLY A 27 -16.87 -29.91 -39.51
CA GLY A 27 -17.33 -29.00 -40.58
C GLY A 27 -16.72 -27.59 -40.55
N GLY A 28 -15.46 -27.45 -40.13
CA GLY A 28 -14.79 -26.14 -40.00
C GLY A 28 -15.18 -25.32 -38.77
N ARG A 29 -16.04 -25.85 -37.88
CA ARG A 29 -16.34 -25.27 -36.57
C ARG A 29 -15.60 -26.04 -35.49
N VAL A 30 -15.13 -25.30 -34.48
CA VAL A 30 -14.38 -25.84 -33.34
C VAL A 30 -15.24 -25.74 -32.09
N ARG A 31 -15.42 -26.86 -31.38
CA ARG A 31 -16.04 -26.89 -30.06
C ARG A 31 -14.96 -26.83 -28.99
N VAL A 32 -15.12 -25.91 -28.05
CA VAL A 32 -14.16 -25.65 -26.98
C VAL A 32 -14.84 -25.69 -25.61
N VAL A 33 -14.07 -26.03 -24.59
CA VAL A 33 -14.39 -25.78 -23.17
C VAL A 33 -13.47 -24.67 -22.70
N ASP A 34 -14.01 -23.55 -22.23
CA ASP A 34 -13.20 -22.49 -21.66
C ASP A 34 -12.66 -22.84 -20.26
N ASP A 35 -11.77 -22.00 -19.73
CA ASP A 35 -11.16 -22.18 -18.41
C ASP A 35 -12.18 -22.22 -17.25
N ASP A 36 -13.40 -21.72 -17.46
CA ASP A 36 -14.52 -21.78 -16.52
C ASP A 36 -15.40 -23.03 -16.67
N GLY A 37 -15.06 -23.91 -17.61
CA GLY A 37 -15.74 -25.19 -17.85
C GLY A 37 -16.99 -25.07 -18.73
N LYS A 38 -17.20 -23.93 -19.38
CA LYS A 38 -18.35 -23.71 -20.27
C LYS A 38 -18.03 -24.18 -21.67
N GLU A 39 -18.89 -25.04 -22.20
CA GLU A 39 -18.78 -25.55 -23.56
C GLU A 39 -19.42 -24.59 -24.56
N GLN A 40 -18.72 -24.30 -25.66
CA GLN A 40 -19.27 -23.49 -26.75
C GLN A 40 -18.68 -23.88 -28.10
N TRP A 41 -19.46 -23.66 -29.15
CA TRP A 41 -19.01 -23.71 -30.53
C TRP A 41 -18.52 -22.33 -30.95
N LEU A 42 -17.28 -22.25 -31.44
CA LEU A 42 -16.72 -21.00 -31.94
C LEU A 42 -17.39 -20.59 -33.26
N LYS A 43 -17.62 -19.29 -33.42
CA LYS A 43 -18.08 -18.71 -34.69
C LYS A 43 -16.94 -18.75 -35.71
N ALA A 44 -17.26 -18.93 -36.99
CA ALA A 44 -16.26 -19.03 -38.06
C ALA A 44 -15.33 -17.80 -38.17
N GLU A 45 -15.78 -16.62 -37.71
CA GLU A 45 -15.03 -15.37 -37.74
C GLU A 45 -14.12 -15.15 -36.53
N GLN A 46 -14.17 -16.00 -35.50
CA GLN A 46 -13.36 -15.81 -34.29
C GLN A 46 -11.91 -16.19 -34.54
N ARG A 47 -11.00 -15.29 -34.17
CA ARG A 47 -9.56 -15.53 -34.23
C ARG A 47 -9.14 -16.48 -33.11
N ILE A 48 -8.35 -17.47 -33.50
CA ILE A 48 -7.81 -18.52 -32.63
C ILE A 48 -6.29 -18.48 -32.73
N ARG A 49 -5.59 -18.52 -31.59
CA ARG A 49 -4.13 -18.71 -31.53
C ARG A 49 -3.81 -19.91 -30.64
N MET A 50 -2.77 -20.66 -30.98
CA MET A 50 -2.28 -21.71 -30.09
C MET A 50 -1.70 -21.09 -28.82
N MET A 51 -1.95 -21.73 -27.69
CA MET A 51 -1.38 -21.33 -26.40
C MET A 51 0.01 -21.92 -26.24
N HIS A 52 0.96 -21.13 -25.72
CA HIS A 52 2.29 -21.63 -25.42
C HIS A 52 2.23 -22.68 -24.28
N PRO A 53 3.04 -23.77 -24.30
CA PRO A 53 2.99 -24.82 -23.28
C PRO A 53 3.12 -24.33 -21.83
N THR A 54 3.95 -23.31 -21.58
CA THR A 54 4.09 -22.72 -20.24
C THR A 54 2.84 -21.96 -19.80
N SER A 55 2.11 -21.34 -20.74
CA SER A 55 0.82 -20.71 -20.46
C SER A 55 -0.28 -21.73 -20.22
N VAL A 56 -0.16 -22.96 -20.76
CA VAL A 56 -1.08 -24.08 -20.53
C VAL A 56 -0.95 -24.62 -19.10
N GLN A 57 0.27 -24.97 -18.71
CA GLN A 57 0.58 -25.58 -17.41
C GLN A 57 0.56 -24.58 -16.25
N GLY A 58 0.95 -23.33 -16.53
CA GLY A 58 1.25 -22.33 -15.52
C GLY A 58 2.69 -22.46 -15.02
N VAL A 59 3.22 -21.36 -14.49
CA VAL A 59 4.59 -21.19 -14.01
C VAL A 59 4.62 -20.49 -12.65
N GLU A 60 5.63 -20.82 -11.85
CA GLU A 60 5.85 -20.18 -10.55
C GLU A 60 6.37 -18.76 -10.65
N ASP A 61 7.08 -18.43 -11.75
CA ASP A 61 7.57 -17.09 -12.06
C ASP A 61 7.10 -16.68 -13.46
N MET A 62 6.30 -15.61 -13.53
CA MET A 62 5.61 -15.19 -14.75
C MET A 62 6.54 -14.67 -15.83
N ILE A 63 7.82 -14.40 -15.53
CA ILE A 63 8.83 -14.09 -16.56
C ILE A 63 9.11 -15.30 -17.47
N GLN A 64 8.74 -16.52 -17.04
CA GLN A 64 8.90 -17.75 -17.82
C GLN A 64 7.69 -18.07 -18.73
N LEU A 65 6.66 -17.22 -18.72
CA LEU A 65 5.52 -17.36 -19.61
C LEU A 65 5.93 -17.08 -21.05
N GLY A 66 5.57 -17.98 -21.97
CA GLY A 66 5.75 -17.76 -23.39
C GLY A 66 4.74 -16.74 -23.95
N ASP A 67 3.53 -16.71 -23.39
CA ASP A 67 2.51 -15.71 -23.74
C ASP A 67 2.52 -14.55 -22.73
N LEU A 68 3.48 -13.64 -22.85
CA LEU A 68 3.68 -12.50 -21.93
C LEU A 68 2.76 -11.31 -22.25
N HIS A 69 1.46 -11.58 -22.34
CA HIS A 69 0.41 -10.57 -22.48
C HIS A 69 -0.61 -10.70 -21.34
N GLU A 70 -1.53 -9.75 -21.23
CA GLU A 70 -2.53 -9.68 -20.15
C GLU A 70 -3.27 -11.01 -19.93
N ALA A 71 -3.77 -11.64 -21.01
CA ALA A 71 -4.46 -12.93 -20.93
C ALA A 71 -3.58 -14.08 -20.39
N GLY A 72 -2.29 -14.14 -20.75
CA GLY A 72 -1.38 -15.17 -20.28
C GLY A 72 -1.07 -15.05 -18.79
N ILE A 73 -0.82 -13.82 -18.33
CA ILE A 73 -0.59 -13.51 -16.91
C ILE A 73 -1.85 -13.81 -16.08
N LEU A 74 -3.02 -13.31 -16.53
CA LEU A 74 -4.31 -13.58 -15.87
C LEU A 74 -4.60 -15.08 -15.78
N ARG A 75 -4.38 -15.81 -16.86
CA ARG A 75 -4.59 -17.27 -16.88
C ARG A 75 -3.62 -17.98 -15.96
N ASN A 76 -2.35 -17.58 -15.91
CA ASN A 76 -1.37 -18.19 -15.00
C ASN A 76 -1.81 -18.05 -13.54
N LEU A 77 -2.20 -16.83 -13.14
CA LEU A 77 -2.74 -16.59 -11.80
C LEU A 77 -4.01 -17.41 -11.55
N PHE A 78 -4.89 -17.52 -12.54
CA PHE A 78 -6.13 -18.30 -12.43
C PHE A 78 -5.87 -19.80 -12.23
N VAL A 79 -5.04 -20.42 -13.06
CA VAL A 79 -4.73 -21.86 -12.98
C VAL A 79 -4.11 -22.19 -11.63
N ARG A 80 -3.13 -21.38 -11.18
CA ARG A 80 -2.49 -21.53 -9.87
C ARG A 80 -3.48 -21.34 -8.73
N TYR A 81 -4.32 -20.31 -8.80
CA TYR A 81 -5.33 -20.01 -7.78
C TYR A 81 -6.35 -21.15 -7.64
N LYS A 82 -6.76 -21.79 -8.75
CA LYS A 82 -7.65 -22.95 -8.75
C LYS A 82 -7.05 -24.16 -8.00
N GLU A 83 -5.74 -24.30 -8.03
CA GLU A 83 -4.97 -25.30 -7.28
C GLU A 83 -4.61 -24.83 -5.85
N LYS A 84 -5.18 -23.71 -5.39
CA LYS A 84 -4.88 -23.07 -4.08
C LYS A 84 -3.43 -22.58 -3.94
N LEU A 85 -2.74 -22.38 -5.06
CA LEU A 85 -1.40 -21.77 -5.12
C LEU A 85 -1.55 -20.26 -5.29
N ILE A 86 -1.65 -19.55 -4.17
CA ILE A 86 -1.99 -18.11 -4.16
C ILE A 86 -0.80 -17.17 -4.43
N TYR A 87 0.42 -17.68 -4.32
CA TYR A 87 1.64 -16.90 -4.49
C TYR A 87 2.28 -17.19 -5.84
N THR A 88 2.71 -16.15 -6.55
CA THR A 88 3.39 -16.26 -7.85
C THR A 88 4.45 -15.18 -7.95
N TYR A 89 5.65 -15.50 -8.45
CA TYR A 89 6.67 -14.49 -8.72
C TYR A 89 6.42 -13.82 -10.08
N THR A 90 6.97 -12.62 -10.19
CA THR A 90 7.19 -11.92 -11.45
C THR A 90 8.49 -11.16 -11.32
N GLY A 91 9.58 -11.86 -11.62
CA GLY A 91 10.94 -11.36 -11.37
C GLY A 91 11.17 -11.09 -9.88
N SER A 92 11.39 -9.82 -9.51
CA SER A 92 11.64 -9.41 -8.12
C SER A 92 10.39 -9.19 -7.27
N ILE A 93 9.20 -9.29 -7.87
CA ILE A 93 7.92 -9.00 -7.21
C ILE A 93 7.22 -10.30 -6.83
N LEU A 94 6.60 -10.31 -5.65
CA LEU A 94 5.70 -11.39 -5.23
C LEU A 94 4.24 -10.96 -5.43
N VAL A 95 3.49 -11.71 -6.23
CA VAL A 95 2.04 -11.58 -6.37
C VAL A 95 1.35 -12.51 -5.38
N ALA A 96 0.39 -11.99 -4.63
CA ALA A 96 -0.39 -12.72 -3.61
C ALA A 96 -1.89 -12.55 -3.88
N VAL A 97 -2.57 -13.60 -4.31
CA VAL A 97 -4.03 -13.56 -4.57
C VAL A 97 -4.78 -13.99 -3.31
N ASN A 98 -5.68 -13.14 -2.79
CA ASN A 98 -6.41 -13.46 -1.55
C ASN A 98 -7.25 -14.75 -1.71
N PRO A 99 -7.02 -15.82 -0.93
CA PRO A 99 -7.78 -17.06 -1.04
C PRO A 99 -9.23 -16.97 -0.56
N TYR A 100 -9.58 -16.00 0.29
CA TYR A 100 -10.83 -15.98 1.06
C TYR A 100 -11.11 -17.28 1.85
N MET A 101 -10.05 -18.00 2.20
CA MET A 101 -10.10 -19.21 3.01
C MET A 101 -8.74 -19.44 3.69
N ASP A 102 -8.75 -20.21 4.78
CA ASP A 102 -7.52 -20.61 5.45
C ASP A 102 -6.79 -21.69 4.63
N LEU A 103 -5.48 -21.51 4.50
CA LEU A 103 -4.58 -22.46 3.85
C LEU A 103 -3.50 -22.89 4.85
N PRO A 104 -3.16 -24.20 4.95
CA PRO A 104 -2.18 -24.71 5.90
C PRO A 104 -0.73 -24.46 5.45
N ILE A 105 -0.42 -23.26 4.96
CA ILE A 105 0.88 -22.87 4.38
C ILE A 105 1.67 -21.90 5.27
N TYR A 106 1.14 -21.56 6.46
CA TYR A 106 1.74 -20.60 7.39
C TYR A 106 2.18 -21.24 8.72
N THR A 107 2.40 -22.54 8.73
CA THR A 107 2.79 -23.27 9.94
C THR A 107 4.24 -22.98 10.36
N ALA A 108 4.59 -23.28 11.61
CA ALA A 108 5.98 -23.17 12.07
C ALA A 108 6.95 -24.05 11.27
N GLU A 109 6.47 -25.17 10.71
CA GLU A 109 7.24 -26.02 9.81
C GLU A 109 7.56 -25.31 8.49
N GLN A 110 6.59 -24.59 7.93
CA GLN A 110 6.79 -23.77 6.73
C GLN A 110 7.82 -22.65 6.98
N ILE A 111 7.78 -22.00 8.13
CA ILE A 111 8.81 -21.01 8.51
C ILE A 111 10.21 -21.64 8.50
N ARG A 112 10.36 -22.84 9.08
CA ARG A 112 11.64 -23.57 9.09
C ARG A 112 12.09 -23.98 7.69
N LEU A 113 11.16 -24.38 6.84
CA LEU A 113 11.43 -24.81 5.46
C LEU A 113 12.03 -23.67 4.63
N TYR A 114 11.44 -22.48 4.73
CA TYR A 114 11.84 -21.29 3.96
C TYR A 114 13.07 -20.55 4.54
N ARG A 115 13.52 -20.89 5.75
CA ARG A 115 14.66 -20.26 6.38
C ARG A 115 15.96 -20.54 5.62
N ASN A 116 16.78 -19.51 5.41
CA ASN A 116 18.05 -19.58 4.69
C ASN A 116 17.94 -20.15 3.26
N ARG A 117 16.85 -19.85 2.56
CA ARG A 117 16.61 -20.31 1.19
C ARG A 117 16.66 -19.14 0.22
N ARG A 118 17.23 -19.36 -0.97
CA ARG A 118 17.19 -18.33 -2.03
C ARG A 118 15.83 -18.31 -2.70
N ILE A 119 15.40 -17.14 -3.15
CA ILE A 119 14.23 -17.00 -4.02
C ILE A 119 14.39 -17.92 -5.23
N GLY A 120 13.35 -18.69 -5.53
CA GLY A 120 13.32 -19.67 -6.62
C GLY A 120 13.88 -21.05 -6.29
N GLU A 121 14.43 -21.29 -5.09
CA GLU A 121 14.78 -22.66 -4.65
C GLU A 121 13.55 -23.44 -4.15
N LEU A 122 12.57 -22.73 -3.63
CA LEU A 122 11.29 -23.25 -3.17
C LEU A 122 10.14 -22.51 -3.89
N PRO A 123 8.94 -23.09 -3.90
CA PRO A 123 7.76 -22.45 -4.49
C PRO A 123 7.53 -21.03 -3.95
N PRO A 124 6.89 -20.14 -4.73
CA PRO A 124 6.63 -18.77 -4.33
C PRO A 124 5.91 -18.68 -2.99
N HIS A 125 6.43 -17.85 -2.08
CA HIS A 125 5.83 -17.68 -0.75
C HIS A 125 6.28 -16.37 -0.08
N ILE A 126 5.43 -15.82 0.79
CA ILE A 126 5.77 -14.61 1.56
C ILE A 126 6.97 -14.82 2.49
N PHE A 127 7.16 -16.03 3.01
CA PHE A 127 8.31 -16.39 3.83
C PHE A 127 9.62 -16.38 3.06
N ALA A 128 9.61 -16.68 1.75
CA ALA A 128 10.80 -16.55 0.92
C ALA A 128 11.25 -15.08 0.84
N ILE A 129 10.31 -14.16 0.61
CA ILE A 129 10.61 -12.72 0.58
C ILE A 129 11.08 -12.22 1.95
N SER A 130 10.44 -12.68 3.02
CA SER A 130 10.80 -12.32 4.40
C SER A 130 12.21 -12.80 4.78
N ASP A 131 12.56 -14.05 4.43
CA ASP A 131 13.90 -14.61 4.66
C ASP A 131 14.98 -13.88 3.88
N ASN A 132 14.68 -13.52 2.63
CA ASN A 132 15.64 -12.81 1.78
C ASN A 132 15.84 -11.36 2.24
N ALA A 133 14.79 -10.66 2.68
CA ALA A 133 14.94 -9.36 3.34
C ALA A 133 15.81 -9.48 4.61
N TYR A 134 15.51 -10.43 5.49
CA TYR A 134 16.29 -10.65 6.71
C TYR A 134 17.76 -11.00 6.43
N THR A 135 17.99 -11.90 5.47
CA THR A 135 19.33 -12.33 5.09
C THR A 135 20.12 -11.21 4.41
N ASN A 136 19.48 -10.40 3.55
CA ASN A 136 20.11 -9.27 2.89
C ASN A 136 20.46 -8.15 3.86
N MET A 137 19.59 -7.86 4.83
CA MET A 137 19.90 -6.92 5.91
C MET A 137 21.19 -7.33 6.63
N ARG A 138 21.31 -8.61 6.99
CA ARG A 138 22.47 -9.14 7.73
C ARG A 138 23.74 -9.20 6.89
N LYS A 139 23.64 -9.61 5.63
CA LYS A 139 24.81 -9.76 4.74
C LYS A 139 25.34 -8.43 4.23
N ASN A 140 24.43 -7.54 3.84
CA ASN A 140 24.78 -6.30 3.15
C ASN A 140 24.84 -5.09 4.09
N CYS A 141 24.50 -5.27 5.38
CA CYS A 141 24.51 -4.18 6.36
C CYS A 141 23.72 -2.96 5.87
N ARG A 142 22.55 -3.21 5.27
CA ARG A 142 21.66 -2.18 4.70
C ARG A 142 20.24 -2.38 5.24
N ASN A 143 19.53 -1.29 5.50
CA ASN A 143 18.12 -1.37 5.89
C ASN A 143 17.28 -1.91 4.73
N GLN A 144 16.23 -2.63 5.03
CA GLN A 144 15.32 -3.23 4.05
C GLN A 144 13.91 -2.68 4.27
N CYS A 145 13.08 -2.71 3.23
CA CYS A 145 11.66 -2.44 3.38
C CYS A 145 10.82 -3.41 2.55
N LEU A 146 9.75 -3.93 3.14
CA LEU A 146 8.73 -4.72 2.46
C LEU A 146 7.54 -3.80 2.20
N ILE A 147 7.26 -3.56 0.92
CA ILE A 147 6.18 -2.70 0.45
C ILE A 147 5.04 -3.59 0.01
N ILE A 148 3.97 -3.63 0.81
CA ILE A 148 2.79 -4.45 0.56
C ILE A 148 1.69 -3.55 0.00
N SER A 149 1.38 -3.72 -1.28
CA SER A 149 0.43 -2.90 -2.04
C SER A 149 -0.74 -3.73 -2.57
N GLY A 150 -1.82 -3.08 -2.96
CA GLY A 150 -3.02 -3.72 -3.53
C GLY A 150 -4.31 -3.06 -3.06
N GLU A 151 -5.41 -3.38 -3.70
CA GLU A 151 -6.73 -2.80 -3.39
C GLU A 151 -7.25 -3.15 -1.98
N SER A 152 -8.29 -2.44 -1.52
CA SER A 152 -8.95 -2.74 -0.25
C SER A 152 -9.53 -4.15 -0.23
N GLY A 153 -9.18 -4.94 0.79
CA GLY A 153 -9.59 -6.35 0.91
C GLY A 153 -8.70 -7.35 0.16
N ALA A 154 -7.61 -6.92 -0.46
CA ALA A 154 -6.69 -7.80 -1.19
C ALA A 154 -5.78 -8.67 -0.30
N GLY A 155 -5.74 -8.46 1.02
CA GLY A 155 -4.93 -9.28 1.95
C GLY A 155 -3.62 -8.64 2.43
N LYS A 156 -3.45 -7.31 2.29
CA LYS A 156 -2.25 -6.57 2.73
C LYS A 156 -1.93 -6.78 4.22
N THR A 157 -2.90 -6.52 5.10
CA THR A 157 -2.73 -6.62 6.55
C THR A 157 -2.42 -8.04 7.02
N GLU A 158 -3.03 -9.07 6.42
CA GLU A 158 -2.70 -10.46 6.74
C GLU A 158 -1.29 -10.82 6.27
N THR A 159 -0.89 -10.34 5.09
CA THR A 159 0.49 -10.46 4.60
C THR A 159 1.48 -9.81 5.56
N THR A 160 1.18 -8.62 6.09
CA THR A 160 2.00 -7.95 7.12
C THR A 160 2.14 -8.80 8.38
N LYS A 161 1.05 -9.37 8.89
CA LYS A 161 1.09 -10.26 10.08
C LYS A 161 2.01 -11.46 9.86
N LEU A 162 1.94 -12.08 8.68
CA LEU A 162 2.79 -13.21 8.31
C LEU A 162 4.28 -12.85 8.21
N VAL A 163 4.60 -11.68 7.65
CA VAL A 163 5.98 -11.16 7.63
C VAL A 163 6.50 -10.97 9.05
N LEU A 164 5.73 -10.33 9.92
CA LEU A 164 6.11 -10.09 11.31
C LEU A 164 6.30 -11.41 12.07
N GLN A 165 5.40 -12.37 11.89
CA GLN A 165 5.49 -13.70 12.49
C GLN A 165 6.76 -14.44 12.05
N PHE A 166 7.10 -14.37 10.76
CA PHE A 166 8.31 -14.98 10.23
C PHE A 166 9.57 -14.33 10.84
N LEU A 167 9.65 -13.01 10.83
CA LEU A 167 10.80 -12.26 11.34
C LEU A 167 11.02 -12.51 12.83
N ALA A 168 9.95 -12.53 13.63
CA ALA A 168 9.99 -12.90 15.04
C ALA A 168 10.58 -14.31 15.24
N THR A 169 10.08 -15.29 14.50
CA THR A 169 10.52 -16.68 14.64
C THR A 169 11.99 -16.87 14.23
N VAL A 170 12.45 -16.20 13.17
CA VAL A 170 13.81 -16.36 12.63
C VAL A 170 14.86 -15.58 13.43
N SER A 171 14.45 -14.50 14.11
CA SER A 171 15.26 -13.69 15.02
C SER A 171 15.88 -14.51 16.17
N GLY A 172 15.27 -15.66 16.51
CA GLY A 172 15.87 -16.69 17.37
C GLY A 172 15.85 -16.37 18.86
N GLN A 173 15.16 -15.30 19.27
CA GLN A 173 14.90 -14.96 20.67
C GLN A 173 13.42 -14.68 20.86
N HIS A 174 12.67 -15.67 21.37
CA HIS A 174 11.29 -15.46 21.86
C HIS A 174 11.31 -14.47 23.01
N SER A 175 11.27 -13.20 22.62
CA SER A 175 11.39 -12.06 23.49
C SER A 175 10.01 -11.43 23.57
N TRP A 176 9.69 -10.89 24.75
CA TRP A 176 8.40 -10.21 24.98
C TRP A 176 8.10 -9.13 23.94
N ILE A 177 9.15 -8.55 23.33
CA ILE A 177 9.03 -7.52 22.30
C ILE A 177 8.38 -8.03 21.01
N GLU A 178 8.67 -9.26 20.60
CA GLU A 178 8.08 -9.86 19.39
C GLU A 178 6.57 -10.02 19.54
N GLN A 179 6.16 -10.53 20.71
CA GLN A 179 4.76 -10.70 21.05
C GLN A 179 4.05 -9.34 21.16
N GLN A 180 4.67 -8.35 21.80
CA GLN A 180 4.10 -7.00 21.93
C GLN A 180 3.90 -6.32 20.57
N VAL A 181 4.82 -6.48 19.62
CA VAL A 181 4.67 -5.95 18.26
C VAL A 181 3.47 -6.59 17.54
N LEU A 182 3.25 -7.89 17.72
CA LEU A 182 2.11 -8.59 17.14
C LEU A 182 0.79 -8.22 17.84
N GLU A 183 0.79 -8.12 19.18
CA GLU A 183 -0.37 -7.79 20.02
C GLU A 183 -0.77 -6.31 19.97
N ALA A 184 0.10 -5.44 19.47
CA ALA A 184 -0.26 -4.05 19.18
C ALA A 184 -1.27 -3.93 18.03
N ASN A 185 -1.33 -4.91 17.10
CA ASN A 185 -2.21 -4.85 15.94
C ASN A 185 -3.71 -4.78 16.32
N PRO A 186 -4.28 -5.66 17.17
CA PRO A 186 -5.67 -5.56 17.59
C PRO A 186 -6.06 -4.18 18.15
N ILE A 187 -5.17 -3.53 18.90
CA ILE A 187 -5.42 -2.18 19.44
C ILE A 187 -5.52 -1.17 18.28
N MET A 188 -4.56 -1.19 17.36
CA MET A 188 -4.58 -0.29 16.21
C MET A 188 -5.76 -0.58 15.27
N GLU A 189 -6.14 -1.84 15.07
CA GLU A 189 -7.30 -2.23 14.26
C GLU A 189 -8.62 -1.76 14.91
N ALA A 190 -8.75 -1.83 16.24
CA ALA A 190 -9.95 -1.35 16.93
C ALA A 190 -10.17 0.16 16.71
N PHE A 191 -9.12 0.97 16.78
CA PHE A 191 -9.20 2.44 16.64
C PHE A 191 -8.98 2.96 15.21
N GLY A 192 -8.38 2.17 14.33
CA GLY A 192 -7.96 2.59 13.00
C GLY A 192 -8.62 1.84 11.84
N ASN A 193 -9.37 0.77 12.11
CA ASN A 193 -10.11 0.04 11.10
C ASN A 193 -11.62 0.24 11.23
N ALA A 194 -12.30 0.12 10.09
CA ALA A 194 -13.74 0.21 9.99
C ALA A 194 -14.28 -0.71 8.89
N LYS A 195 -15.58 -0.99 8.95
CA LYS A 195 -16.28 -1.67 7.85
C LYS A 195 -16.56 -0.69 6.72
N THR A 196 -16.12 -1.04 5.53
CA THR A 196 -16.48 -0.39 4.26
C THR A 196 -17.34 -1.33 3.42
N ILE A 197 -17.83 -0.84 2.28
CA ILE A 197 -18.55 -1.68 1.31
C ILE A 197 -17.66 -2.84 0.82
N ARG A 198 -16.35 -2.59 0.68
CA ARG A 198 -15.39 -3.55 0.10
C ARG A 198 -14.75 -4.50 1.11
N ASN A 199 -14.59 -4.08 2.37
CA ASN A 199 -13.87 -4.85 3.39
C ASN A 199 -14.45 -4.58 4.79
N ASP A 200 -14.72 -5.64 5.55
CA ASP A 200 -15.32 -5.51 6.89
C ASP A 200 -14.35 -5.04 7.97
N ASN A 201 -13.04 -5.20 7.72
CA ASN A 201 -11.94 -4.76 8.58
C ASN A 201 -10.93 -3.93 7.75
N SER A 202 -11.41 -2.84 7.13
CA SER A 202 -10.57 -1.98 6.30
C SER A 202 -9.73 -1.04 7.16
N SER A 203 -8.42 -1.10 7.04
CA SER A 203 -7.54 -0.07 7.60
C SER A 203 -7.84 1.29 6.97
N ARG A 204 -8.09 2.29 7.81
CA ARG A 204 -8.36 3.68 7.42
C ARG A 204 -7.22 4.61 7.84
N PHE A 205 -6.03 4.04 7.99
CA PHE A 205 -4.74 4.70 8.19
C PHE A 205 -3.67 3.81 7.56
N GLY A 206 -2.55 4.40 7.14
CA GLY A 206 -1.34 3.68 6.76
C GLY A 206 -0.44 3.48 7.97
N LYS A 207 0.26 2.34 8.01
CA LYS A 207 1.24 2.02 9.05
C LYS A 207 2.56 1.57 8.44
N TYR A 208 3.64 2.13 8.94
CA TYR A 208 4.99 1.66 8.70
C TYR A 208 5.55 1.11 10.01
N ILE A 209 5.87 -0.18 10.01
CA ILE A 209 6.42 -0.88 11.17
C ILE A 209 7.91 -1.08 10.93
N ASP A 210 8.74 -0.29 11.59
CA ASP A 210 10.20 -0.33 11.49
C ASP A 210 10.78 -1.23 12.57
N ILE A 211 11.16 -2.45 12.22
CA ILE A 211 11.67 -3.46 13.16
C ILE A 211 13.18 -3.33 13.25
N HIS A 212 13.71 -3.15 14.46
CA HIS A 212 15.13 -2.92 14.71
C HIS A 212 15.82 -4.19 15.16
N PHE A 213 16.96 -4.47 14.55
CA PHE A 213 17.73 -5.67 14.82
C PHE A 213 19.09 -5.33 15.43
N THR A 214 19.51 -6.18 16.36
CA THR A 214 20.88 -6.19 16.89
C THR A 214 21.87 -6.64 15.81
N GLY A 215 23.17 -6.40 16.01
CA GLY A 215 24.22 -6.89 15.10
C GLY A 215 24.24 -8.42 14.91
N ASN A 216 23.71 -9.17 15.89
CA ASN A 216 23.59 -10.62 15.81
C ASN A 216 22.31 -11.09 15.09
N GLY A 217 21.41 -10.16 14.73
CA GLY A 217 20.18 -10.44 13.99
C GLY A 217 18.95 -10.74 14.85
N ALA A 218 19.02 -10.56 16.18
CA ALA A 218 17.85 -10.64 17.07
C ALA A 218 17.07 -9.32 17.08
N ILE A 219 15.75 -9.37 17.29
CA ILE A 219 14.90 -8.18 17.39
C ILE A 219 15.20 -7.44 18.70
N GLU A 220 15.55 -6.15 18.58
CA GLU A 220 15.86 -5.26 19.71
C GLU A 220 14.65 -4.41 20.12
N GLY A 221 13.78 -4.10 19.15
CA GLY A 221 12.63 -3.20 19.29
C GLY A 221 11.94 -2.99 17.96
N ALA A 222 10.84 -2.23 17.98
CA ALA A 222 10.18 -1.75 16.78
C ALA A 222 9.68 -0.33 16.99
N LYS A 223 9.43 0.38 15.89
CA LYS A 223 8.77 1.68 15.88
C LYS A 223 7.64 1.66 14.87
N ILE A 224 6.45 2.08 15.28
CA ILE A 224 5.28 2.19 14.42
C ILE A 224 5.07 3.66 14.10
N GLU A 225 5.09 3.99 12.81
CA GLU A 225 4.70 5.29 12.30
C GLU A 225 3.34 5.16 11.64
N GLN A 226 2.38 5.96 12.11
CA GLN A 226 1.06 6.06 11.50
C GLN A 226 1.07 7.19 10.48
N TYR A 227 0.33 7.01 9.41
CA TYR A 227 0.08 8.04 8.42
C TYR A 227 -1.41 8.03 8.07
N LEU A 228 -1.96 9.21 7.79
CA LEU A 228 -3.18 9.35 6.98
C LEU A 228 -4.43 8.71 7.60
N LEU A 229 -4.66 8.90 8.91
CA LEU A 229 -5.92 8.53 9.56
C LEU A 229 -7.11 9.28 8.93
N GLU A 230 -8.13 8.55 8.47
CA GLU A 230 -9.36 9.10 7.89
C GLU A 230 -10.27 9.69 8.98
N LYS A 231 -9.93 10.88 9.49
CA LYS A 231 -10.68 11.55 10.57
C LYS A 231 -12.14 11.85 10.18
N SER A 232 -12.44 12.11 8.90
CA SER A 232 -13.80 12.42 8.46
C SER A 232 -14.79 11.27 8.68
N ARG A 233 -14.31 10.02 8.71
CA ARG A 233 -15.11 8.85 9.05
C ARG A 233 -15.78 8.96 10.41
N LEU A 234 -15.24 9.74 11.34
CA LEU A 234 -15.83 9.92 12.67
C LEU A 234 -17.21 10.58 12.60
N VAL A 235 -17.39 11.49 11.66
CA VAL A 235 -18.57 12.38 11.59
C VAL A 235 -19.46 12.07 10.40
N SER A 236 -18.93 11.39 9.38
CA SER A 236 -19.66 10.97 8.19
C SER A 236 -19.16 9.64 7.66
N GLN A 237 -20.08 8.72 7.38
CA GLN A 237 -19.85 7.43 6.71
C GLN A 237 -20.73 7.34 5.45
N THR A 238 -20.37 6.45 4.53
CA THR A 238 -21.24 6.14 3.38
C THR A 238 -22.29 5.11 3.78
N LEU A 239 -23.46 5.12 3.14
CA LEU A 239 -24.51 4.13 3.37
C LEU A 239 -23.96 2.69 3.26
N GLY A 240 -24.16 1.88 4.30
CA GLY A 240 -23.66 0.50 4.40
C GLY A 240 -22.28 0.34 5.03
N GLU A 241 -21.58 1.45 5.29
CA GLU A 241 -20.33 1.47 6.05
C GLU A 241 -20.58 1.67 7.55
N ARG A 242 -19.51 1.56 8.34
CA ARG A 242 -19.54 1.84 9.78
C ARG A 242 -18.48 2.86 10.18
N ASN A 243 -18.61 3.38 11.39
CA ASN A 243 -17.55 4.10 12.08
C ASN A 243 -16.43 3.12 12.52
N TYR A 244 -15.39 3.62 13.19
CA TYR A 244 -14.31 2.79 13.74
C TYR A 244 -14.83 1.72 14.70
N HIS A 245 -14.19 0.55 14.69
CA HIS A 245 -14.64 -0.62 15.46
C HIS A 245 -14.78 -0.35 16.95
N ILE A 246 -13.89 0.47 17.52
CA ILE A 246 -13.83 0.76 18.96
C ILE A 246 -15.17 1.24 19.53
N PHE A 247 -15.95 2.04 18.79
CA PHE A 247 -17.25 2.50 19.29
C PHE A 247 -18.23 1.34 19.49
N TYR A 248 -18.26 0.40 18.55
CA TYR A 248 -19.12 -0.78 18.65
C TYR A 248 -18.58 -1.78 19.66
N CYS A 249 -17.27 -1.98 19.73
CA CYS A 249 -16.61 -2.83 20.71
C CYS A 249 -16.87 -2.32 22.14
N LEU A 250 -16.80 -1.01 22.37
CA LEU A 250 -17.09 -0.39 23.66
C LEU A 250 -18.54 -0.65 24.08
N LEU A 251 -19.50 -0.36 23.19
CA LEU A 251 -20.92 -0.53 23.49
C LEU A 251 -21.32 -2.00 23.65
N ALA A 252 -20.68 -2.93 22.93
CA ALA A 252 -20.96 -4.35 23.06
C ALA A 252 -20.22 -5.00 24.25
N GLY A 253 -19.04 -4.50 24.60
CA GLY A 253 -18.13 -5.13 25.56
C GLY A 253 -18.30 -4.69 27.01
N LEU A 254 -18.82 -3.49 27.27
CA LEU A 254 -19.02 -2.99 28.64
C LEU A 254 -20.24 -3.62 29.33
N SER A 255 -20.11 -3.82 30.64
CA SER A 255 -21.22 -4.23 31.51
C SER A 255 -22.28 -3.14 31.65
N ALA A 256 -23.47 -3.50 32.13
CA ALA A 256 -24.54 -2.52 32.35
C ALA A 256 -24.13 -1.41 33.34
N ALA A 257 -23.41 -1.77 34.41
CA ALA A 257 -22.94 -0.80 35.40
C ALA A 257 -21.91 0.19 34.81
N GLU A 258 -20.96 -0.29 34.02
CA GLU A 258 -19.97 0.58 33.34
C GLU A 258 -20.64 1.48 32.28
N LYS A 259 -21.67 0.97 31.59
CA LYS A 259 -22.47 1.78 30.68
C LYS A 259 -23.20 2.89 31.41
N ASP A 260 -23.84 2.59 32.54
CA ASP A 260 -24.54 3.59 33.34
C ASP A 260 -23.57 4.66 33.87
N GLU A 261 -22.38 4.26 34.34
CA GLU A 261 -21.33 5.18 34.80
C GLU A 261 -20.89 6.14 33.70
N LEU A 262 -20.63 5.61 32.50
CA LEU A 262 -20.24 6.40 31.32
C LEU A 262 -21.43 7.04 30.60
N SER A 263 -22.65 6.86 31.13
CA SER A 263 -23.90 7.29 30.50
C SER A 263 -23.99 6.83 29.04
N LEU A 264 -23.66 5.57 28.77
CA LEU A 264 -23.71 4.96 27.44
C LEU A 264 -25.05 4.26 27.20
N THR A 265 -25.56 4.36 25.98
CA THR A 265 -26.82 3.73 25.56
C THR A 265 -26.60 2.84 24.33
N ASP A 266 -27.66 2.45 23.62
CA ASP A 266 -27.52 1.62 22.43
C ASP A 266 -26.82 2.39 21.29
N ALA A 267 -26.12 1.66 20.42
CA ALA A 267 -25.48 2.26 19.24
C ALA A 267 -26.45 3.05 18.36
N ARG A 268 -27.75 2.71 18.42
CA ARG A 268 -28.83 3.35 17.66
C ARG A 268 -29.10 4.80 18.08
N ASP A 269 -28.73 5.15 19.31
CA ASP A 269 -29.01 6.45 19.90
C ASP A 269 -27.95 7.50 19.56
N TYR A 270 -26.84 7.08 18.93
CA TYR A 270 -25.72 7.94 18.59
C TYR A 270 -25.73 8.29 17.10
N PHE A 271 -25.88 9.59 16.80
CA PHE A 271 -25.85 10.12 15.43
C PHE A 271 -24.65 9.62 14.61
N TYR A 272 -23.44 9.63 15.18
CA TYR A 272 -22.22 9.19 14.49
C TYR A 272 -22.12 7.67 14.25
N LEU A 273 -23.06 6.88 14.79
CA LEU A 273 -23.12 5.43 14.59
C LEU A 273 -24.31 5.00 13.72
N THR A 274 -25.35 5.84 13.59
CA THR A 274 -26.55 5.55 12.79
C THR A 274 -26.74 6.43 11.56
N GLN A 275 -26.09 7.59 11.50
CA GLN A 275 -26.30 8.62 10.47
C GLN A 275 -27.77 9.04 10.25
N ALA A 276 -28.65 8.73 11.20
CA ALA A 276 -30.07 9.08 11.14
C ALA A 276 -30.29 10.44 11.82
N THR A 277 -31.04 11.32 11.15
CA THR A 277 -31.38 12.64 11.68
C THR A 277 -32.48 12.56 12.74
N GLU A 278 -32.08 12.52 14.01
CA GLU A 278 -32.64 13.23 15.19
C GLU A 278 -31.77 12.88 16.42
N ILE A 279 -31.47 13.76 17.38
CA ILE A 279 -32.36 14.31 18.44
C ILE A 279 -31.90 15.74 18.88
N LYS A 280 -32.89 16.58 19.25
CA LYS A 280 -32.80 18.00 19.69
C LYS A 280 -32.59 18.22 21.21
N ASP A 281 -31.73 17.45 21.89
CA ASP A 281 -31.79 17.39 23.36
C ASP A 281 -30.63 18.08 24.13
N LYS A 282 -31.01 18.90 25.12
CA LYS A 282 -30.11 19.53 26.11
C LYS A 282 -29.38 18.49 26.98
N THR A 283 -29.94 17.29 27.14
CA THR A 283 -29.30 16.21 27.90
C THR A 283 -27.95 15.77 27.30
N GLY A 284 -27.79 15.87 25.97
CA GLY A 284 -26.54 15.52 25.29
C GLY A 284 -25.39 16.47 25.65
N VAL A 285 -25.66 17.77 25.74
CA VAL A 285 -24.65 18.78 26.12
C VAL A 285 -24.18 18.56 27.56
N SER A 286 -25.12 18.33 28.48
CA SER A 286 -24.79 18.05 29.89
C SER A 286 -23.98 16.76 30.05
N ARG A 287 -24.33 15.70 29.30
CA ARG A 287 -23.55 14.44 29.25
C ARG A 287 -22.13 14.67 28.74
N VAL A 288 -21.96 15.36 27.62
CA VAL A 288 -20.64 15.63 27.03
C VAL A 288 -19.80 16.52 27.94
N ALA A 289 -20.37 17.59 28.51
CA ALA A 289 -19.69 18.46 29.45
C ALA A 289 -19.18 17.69 30.69
N LYS A 290 -20.01 16.77 31.23
CA LYS A 290 -19.61 15.89 32.33
C LYS A 290 -18.48 14.94 31.96
N LEU A 291 -18.57 14.27 30.79
CA LEU A 291 -17.54 13.34 30.32
C LEU A 291 -16.21 14.03 30.03
N LEU A 292 -16.24 15.18 29.37
CA LEU A 292 -15.04 16.00 29.09
C LEU A 292 -14.58 16.82 30.29
N GLN A 293 -15.34 16.82 31.39
CA GLN A 293 -15.11 17.61 32.60
C GLN A 293 -14.89 19.11 32.33
N VAL A 294 -15.71 19.68 31.45
CA VAL A 294 -15.73 21.11 31.10
C VAL A 294 -17.03 21.78 31.57
N ASP A 295 -17.03 23.11 31.70
CA ASP A 295 -18.25 23.86 32.00
C ASP A 295 -19.24 23.82 30.82
N GLU A 296 -20.52 23.59 31.12
CA GLU A 296 -21.58 23.44 30.11
C GLU A 296 -21.77 24.73 29.29
N ARG A 297 -21.69 25.91 29.92
CA ARG A 297 -21.84 27.20 29.22
C ARG A 297 -20.64 27.48 28.34
N SER A 298 -19.44 27.16 28.80
CA SER A 298 -18.21 27.25 27.99
C SER A 298 -18.28 26.34 26.76
N LEU A 299 -18.77 25.11 26.90
CA LEU A 299 -18.95 24.18 25.80
C LEU A 299 -19.96 24.73 24.76
N VAL A 300 -21.11 25.23 25.21
CA VAL A 300 -22.10 25.84 24.30
C VAL A 300 -21.51 27.03 23.57
N ASN A 301 -20.88 27.95 24.30
CA ASN A 301 -20.29 29.15 23.71
C ASN A 301 -19.21 28.81 22.67
N ALA A 302 -18.34 27.83 22.94
CA ALA A 302 -17.30 27.40 22.01
C ALA A 302 -17.86 26.75 20.73
N LEU A 303 -19.03 26.12 20.81
CA LEU A 303 -19.69 25.48 19.66
C LEU A 303 -20.56 26.44 18.83
N THR A 304 -21.14 27.48 19.45
CA THR A 304 -22.12 28.36 18.79
C THR A 304 -21.61 29.77 18.51
N THR A 305 -20.43 30.13 19.01
CA THR A 305 -19.83 31.45 18.80
C THR A 305 -18.40 31.31 18.30
N ARG A 306 -17.92 32.31 17.56
CA ARG A 306 -16.52 32.41 17.14
C ARG A 306 -15.97 33.74 17.60
N SER A 307 -14.84 33.71 18.28
CA SER A 307 -14.10 34.91 18.63
C SER A 307 -12.99 35.20 17.63
N LEU A 308 -12.92 36.43 17.13
CA LEU A 308 -11.87 36.94 16.26
C LEU A 308 -11.12 38.04 17.01
N ILE A 309 -9.80 37.92 17.07
CA ILE A 309 -8.94 38.93 17.68
C ILE A 309 -8.44 39.86 16.57
N THR A 310 -8.97 41.08 16.53
CA THR A 310 -8.56 42.12 15.58
C THR A 310 -7.96 43.31 16.32
N ARG A 311 -6.67 43.59 16.08
CA ARG A 311 -5.94 44.80 16.53
C ARG A 311 -6.24 45.25 17.99
N ASN A 312 -6.35 44.29 18.91
CA ASN A 312 -6.61 44.40 20.37
C ASN A 312 -8.06 44.28 20.86
N GLU A 313 -9.04 44.04 19.99
CA GLU A 313 -10.42 43.75 20.41
C GLU A 313 -10.82 42.31 20.08
N ARG A 314 -11.45 41.62 21.05
CA ARG A 314 -12.05 40.30 20.86
C ARG A 314 -13.49 40.50 20.41
N VAL A 315 -13.73 40.30 19.11
CA VAL A 315 -15.07 40.35 18.52
C VAL A 315 -15.67 38.95 18.56
N VAL A 316 -16.80 38.77 19.23
CA VAL A 316 -17.52 37.49 19.29
C VAL A 316 -18.71 37.57 18.33
N SER A 317 -18.76 36.67 17.35
CA SER A 317 -19.89 36.56 16.42
C SER A 317 -20.60 35.23 16.59
N CYS A 318 -21.94 35.24 16.52
CA CYS A 318 -22.75 34.03 16.51
C CYS A 318 -22.55 33.27 15.20
N LEU A 319 -22.55 31.94 15.29
CA LEU A 319 -22.40 31.05 14.14
C LEU A 319 -23.76 30.60 13.60
N SER A 320 -23.80 30.27 12.32
CA SER A 320 -24.96 29.58 11.74
C SER A 320 -25.07 28.15 12.30
N ALA A 321 -26.24 27.52 12.12
CA ALA A 321 -26.44 26.12 12.52
C ALA A 321 -25.45 25.18 11.81
N GLU A 322 -25.22 25.40 10.52
CA GLU A 322 -24.25 24.64 9.72
C GLU A 322 -22.82 24.81 10.26
N GLN A 323 -22.39 26.05 10.50
CA GLN A 323 -21.07 26.34 11.07
C GLN A 323 -20.89 25.74 12.47
N SER A 324 -21.95 25.70 13.28
CA SER A 324 -21.89 25.12 14.63
C SER A 324 -21.74 23.59 14.59
N LEU A 325 -22.36 22.92 13.61
CA LEU A 325 -22.15 21.49 13.37
C LEU A 325 -20.71 21.22 12.94
N ASP A 326 -20.15 22.07 12.08
CA ASP A 326 -18.77 21.93 11.63
C ASP A 326 -17.77 22.06 12.79
N ILE A 327 -17.99 23.00 13.72
CA ILE A 327 -17.13 23.15 14.91
C ILE A 327 -17.24 21.94 15.83
N ARG A 328 -18.45 21.42 16.06
CA ARG A 328 -18.64 20.17 16.81
C ARG A 328 -17.85 19.02 16.16
N ASP A 329 -17.97 18.90 14.85
CA ASP A 329 -17.28 17.84 14.09
C ASP A 329 -15.76 18.03 14.13
N ALA A 330 -15.25 19.27 14.11
CA ALA A 330 -13.84 19.58 14.29
C ALA A 330 -13.34 19.20 15.70
N LEU A 331 -14.15 19.44 16.75
CA LEU A 331 -13.82 19.02 18.11
C LEU A 331 -13.66 17.49 18.20
N VAL A 332 -14.59 16.74 17.63
CA VAL A 332 -14.57 15.27 17.62
C VAL A 332 -13.38 14.73 16.84
N LYS A 333 -13.14 15.26 15.63
CA LYS A 333 -11.96 14.92 14.79
C LYS A 333 -10.65 15.22 15.53
N GLY A 334 -10.58 16.34 16.24
CA GLY A 334 -9.41 16.79 17.00
C GLY A 334 -9.09 15.88 18.19
N ILE A 335 -10.08 15.53 19.00
CA ILE A 335 -9.92 14.64 20.17
C ILE A 335 -9.51 13.24 19.69
N TYR A 336 -10.24 12.66 18.74
CA TYR A 336 -9.96 11.29 18.29
C TYR A 336 -8.60 11.17 17.60
N GLY A 337 -8.23 12.15 16.76
CA GLY A 337 -6.93 12.17 16.10
C GLY A 337 -5.76 12.19 17.09
N ARG A 338 -5.86 13.01 18.15
CA ARG A 338 -4.84 13.08 19.21
C ARG A 338 -4.84 11.84 20.10
N LEU A 339 -6.01 11.29 20.42
CA LEU A 339 -6.13 10.02 21.15
C LEU A 339 -5.46 8.87 20.38
N PHE A 340 -5.73 8.77 19.08
CA PHE A 340 -5.11 7.74 18.23
C PHE A 340 -3.60 7.87 18.21
N LEU A 341 -3.07 9.09 18.02
CA LEU A 341 -1.63 9.36 18.11
C LEU A 341 -1.04 8.98 19.47
N HIS A 342 -1.74 9.32 20.56
CA HIS A 342 -1.31 8.97 21.92
C HIS A 342 -1.24 7.46 22.11
N ILE A 343 -2.21 6.70 21.60
CA ILE A 343 -2.20 5.23 21.63
C ILE A 343 -0.98 4.69 20.88
N ILE A 344 -0.69 5.20 19.67
CA ILE A 344 0.49 4.78 18.89
C ILE A 344 1.79 5.13 19.64
N ASN A 345 1.88 6.31 20.24
CA ASN A 345 3.04 6.71 21.04
C ASN A 345 3.20 5.81 22.27
N ARG A 346 2.10 5.46 22.94
CA ARG A 346 2.13 4.56 24.10
C ARG A 346 2.55 3.13 23.73
N ILE A 347 2.11 2.65 22.56
CA ILE A 347 2.60 1.40 21.97
C ILE A 347 4.10 1.52 21.73
N ASN A 348 4.54 2.59 21.05
CA ASN A 348 5.96 2.86 20.80
C ASN A 348 6.77 2.92 22.09
N ASP A 349 6.32 3.55 23.16
CA ASP A 349 7.04 3.56 24.45
C ASP A 349 7.25 2.15 25.01
N ALA A 350 6.33 1.22 24.75
CA ALA A 350 6.44 -0.16 25.16
C ALA A 350 7.38 -0.99 24.26
N ILE A 351 7.34 -0.74 22.93
CA ILE A 351 8.06 -1.57 21.94
C ILE A 351 9.36 -0.96 21.39
N TYR A 352 9.58 0.32 21.62
CA TYR A 352 10.74 1.05 21.14
C TYR A 352 11.72 1.26 22.28
N ARG A 353 12.92 0.68 22.15
CA ARG A 353 14.01 0.90 23.10
C ARG A 353 15.05 1.79 22.42
N PRO A 354 15.27 3.04 22.86
CA PRO A 354 16.37 3.85 22.34
C PRO A 354 17.71 3.30 22.85
N ARG A 355 18.71 3.20 21.96
CA ARG A 355 20.07 2.82 22.37
C ARG A 355 20.82 4.05 22.85
N LYS A 356 21.58 3.89 23.94
CA LYS A 356 22.53 4.89 24.42
C LYS A 356 23.89 4.80 23.72
N ASP A 357 24.16 3.64 23.11
CA ASP A 357 25.45 3.34 22.49
C ASP A 357 25.34 3.53 20.98
N GLY A 358 26.22 4.34 20.40
CA GLY A 358 26.23 4.75 18.98
C GLY A 358 26.47 3.65 17.94
N HIS A 359 26.15 2.40 18.25
CA HIS A 359 26.20 1.30 17.29
C HIS A 359 25.07 1.42 16.27
N ARG A 360 25.43 1.15 15.00
CA ARG A 360 24.51 1.21 13.87
C ARG A 360 23.41 0.16 14.02
N ARG A 361 22.15 0.60 14.00
CA ARG A 361 20.97 -0.27 13.92
C ARG A 361 20.68 -0.60 12.48
N TYR A 362 20.35 -1.86 12.22
CA TYR A 362 19.72 -2.26 10.96
C TYR A 362 18.24 -2.46 11.21
N SER A 363 17.45 -2.12 10.20
CA SER A 363 16.02 -2.28 10.29
C SER A 363 15.39 -2.90 9.05
N ILE A 364 14.26 -3.54 9.29
CA ILE A 364 13.35 -4.01 8.24
C ILE A 364 12.03 -3.30 8.47
N GLY A 365 11.71 -2.40 7.56
CA GLY A 365 10.42 -1.72 7.50
C GLY A 365 9.36 -2.58 6.83
N VAL A 366 8.15 -2.60 7.37
CA VAL A 366 6.99 -3.21 6.70
C VAL A 366 5.93 -2.14 6.52
N LEU A 367 5.63 -1.80 5.27
CA LEU A 367 4.61 -0.82 4.92
C LEU A 367 3.29 -1.52 4.60
N ASP A 368 2.26 -1.23 5.41
CA ASP A 368 0.87 -1.57 5.16
C ASP A 368 0.07 -0.28 5.05
N ILE A 369 -0.23 0.13 3.82
CA ILE A 369 -0.97 1.34 3.52
C ILE A 369 -2.28 0.99 2.83
N PHE A 370 -3.28 1.85 2.94
CA PHE A 370 -4.52 1.71 2.19
C PHE A 370 -4.26 1.60 0.67
N GLY A 371 -5.13 0.86 -0.01
CA GLY A 371 -5.06 0.73 -1.47
C GLY A 371 -5.64 1.93 -2.19
N PHE A 372 -5.53 1.94 -3.51
CA PHE A 372 -6.21 2.89 -4.39
C PHE A 372 -7.73 2.81 -4.21
N GLU A 373 -8.42 3.95 -4.23
CA GLU A 373 -9.88 4.04 -4.00
C GLU A 373 -10.58 4.77 -5.16
N ASN A 374 -11.60 4.11 -5.71
CA ASN A 374 -12.49 4.71 -6.69
C ASN A 374 -13.93 4.24 -6.43
N PHE A 375 -14.72 5.09 -5.77
CA PHE A 375 -16.12 4.85 -5.43
C PHE A 375 -17.07 5.62 -6.35
N ASN A 376 -18.38 5.39 -6.20
CA ASN A 376 -19.42 6.14 -6.90
C ASN A 376 -19.38 7.65 -6.58
N THR A 377 -18.86 8.02 -5.41
CA THR A 377 -18.66 9.41 -5.01
C THR A 377 -17.35 9.51 -4.24
N ASN A 378 -16.35 10.17 -4.84
CA ASN A 378 -15.04 10.38 -4.24
C ASN A 378 -14.94 11.82 -3.73
N SER A 379 -14.32 12.02 -2.57
CA SER A 379 -14.13 13.35 -1.97
C SER A 379 -12.64 13.64 -1.73
N PHE A 380 -12.33 14.66 -0.93
CA PHE A 380 -10.98 15.11 -0.64
C PHE A 380 -10.10 14.00 -0.04
N GLU A 381 -10.69 13.12 0.77
CA GLU A 381 -10.00 11.98 1.38
C GLU A 381 -9.52 10.98 0.34
N GLN A 382 -10.36 10.65 -0.64
CA GLN A 382 -9.95 9.78 -1.76
C GLN A 382 -8.86 10.45 -2.60
N LEU A 383 -8.90 11.79 -2.78
CA LEU A 383 -7.83 12.50 -3.49
C LEU A 383 -6.49 12.35 -2.74
N CYS A 384 -6.49 12.53 -1.42
CA CYS A 384 -5.32 12.28 -0.57
C CYS A 384 -4.85 10.82 -0.66
N ILE A 385 -5.76 9.86 -0.50
CA ILE A 385 -5.46 8.43 -0.58
C ILE A 385 -4.83 8.04 -1.93
N ASN A 386 -5.43 8.51 -3.03
CA ASN A 386 -4.96 8.22 -4.37
C ASN A 386 -3.63 8.94 -4.66
N PHE A 387 -3.42 10.15 -4.15
CA PHE A 387 -2.13 10.84 -4.22
C PHE A 387 -1.01 10.07 -3.49
N ALA A 388 -1.27 9.48 -2.32
CA ALA A 388 -0.31 8.60 -1.66
C ALA A 388 0.00 7.34 -2.49
N ASN A 389 -1.03 6.70 -3.07
CA ASN A 389 -0.83 5.54 -3.95
C ASN A 389 -0.04 5.92 -5.22
N GLU A 390 -0.28 7.11 -5.78
CA GLU A 390 0.48 7.64 -6.92
C GLU A 390 1.98 7.79 -6.59
N ASN A 391 2.32 8.27 -5.39
CA ASN A 391 3.71 8.40 -4.95
C ASN A 391 4.37 7.02 -4.74
N LEU A 392 3.64 6.06 -4.17
CA LEU A 392 4.13 4.69 -4.01
C LEU A 392 4.30 3.98 -5.35
N GLN A 393 3.39 4.22 -6.30
CA GLN A 393 3.52 3.75 -7.67
C GLN A 393 4.76 4.37 -8.32
N GLN A 394 5.00 5.67 -8.16
CA GLN A 394 6.20 6.29 -8.73
C GLN A 394 7.49 5.77 -8.08
N PHE A 395 7.46 5.51 -6.78
CA PHE A 395 8.56 4.85 -6.07
C PHE A 395 8.83 3.46 -6.66
N PHE A 396 7.78 2.66 -6.89
CA PHE A 396 7.87 1.36 -7.54
C PHE A 396 8.44 1.47 -8.95
N VAL A 397 7.88 2.33 -9.80
CA VAL A 397 8.30 2.53 -11.19
C VAL A 397 9.77 2.93 -11.25
N ARG A 398 10.20 3.84 -10.36
CA ARG A 398 11.60 4.26 -10.28
C ARG A 398 12.54 3.11 -9.90
N HIS A 399 12.17 2.29 -8.93
CA HIS A 399 13.05 1.21 -8.44
C HIS A 399 13.08 -0.01 -9.37
N ILE A 400 11.96 -0.34 -10.00
CA ILE A 400 11.88 -1.49 -10.91
C ILE A 400 12.38 -1.14 -12.32
N PHE A 401 12.08 0.05 -12.83
CA PHE A 401 12.43 0.41 -14.20
C PHE A 401 13.65 1.34 -14.25
N LYS A 402 13.56 2.55 -13.69
CA LYS A 402 14.58 3.59 -13.89
C LYS A 402 15.95 3.17 -13.36
N LEU A 403 16.01 2.66 -12.12
CA LEU A 403 17.28 2.24 -11.52
C LEU A 403 17.88 0.97 -12.14
N GLU A 404 17.06 0.02 -12.64
CA GLU A 404 17.60 -1.14 -13.35
C GLU A 404 18.20 -0.74 -14.71
N GLN A 405 17.55 0.19 -15.43
CA GLN A 405 18.06 0.74 -16.70
C GLN A 405 19.36 1.51 -16.50
N ASP A 406 19.42 2.39 -15.48
CA ASP A 406 20.63 3.14 -15.13
C ASP A 406 21.81 2.20 -14.80
N GLU A 407 21.55 1.05 -14.16
CA GLU A 407 22.57 0.04 -13.84
C GLU A 407 23.07 -0.67 -15.10
N TYR A 408 22.19 -1.04 -16.05
CA TYR A 408 22.60 -1.65 -17.32
C TYR A 408 23.46 -0.71 -18.16
N ASP A 409 23.12 0.58 -18.18
CA ASP A 409 23.93 1.61 -18.83
C ASP A 409 25.30 1.77 -18.13
N ALA A 410 25.33 1.75 -16.80
CA ALA A 410 26.56 1.80 -16.02
C ALA A 410 27.46 0.57 -16.25
N GLU A 411 26.86 -0.62 -16.36
CA GLU A 411 27.55 -1.88 -16.68
C GLU A 411 27.90 -2.03 -18.18
N LYS A 412 27.45 -1.09 -19.03
CA LYS A 412 27.62 -1.09 -20.48
C LYS A 412 27.08 -2.36 -21.15
N ILE A 413 25.98 -2.87 -20.61
CA ILE A 413 25.25 -3.98 -21.23
C ILE A 413 24.52 -3.42 -22.45
N SER A 414 24.48 -4.17 -23.55
CA SER A 414 23.66 -3.79 -24.72
C SER A 414 22.22 -4.21 -24.43
N TRP A 415 21.34 -3.24 -24.21
CA TRP A 415 19.92 -3.45 -23.95
C TRP A 415 19.09 -2.40 -24.71
N ARG A 416 17.81 -2.69 -24.93
CA ARG A 416 16.88 -1.76 -25.59
C ARG A 416 16.08 -1.01 -24.53
N GLN A 417 15.99 0.31 -24.67
CA GLN A 417 15.18 1.13 -23.77
C GLN A 417 13.72 0.69 -23.83
N ILE A 418 13.15 0.35 -22.66
CA ILE A 418 11.79 -0.13 -22.55
C ILE A 418 10.88 1.04 -22.18
N GLU A 419 9.84 1.23 -23.00
CA GLU A 419 8.79 2.19 -22.72
C GLU A 419 7.93 1.68 -21.55
N PHE A 420 7.77 2.51 -20.53
CA PHE A 420 6.90 2.27 -19.37
C PHE A 420 6.02 3.49 -19.11
N THR A 421 4.92 3.30 -18.38
CA THR A 421 4.01 4.39 -18.04
C THR A 421 4.53 5.13 -16.80
N ASP A 422 5.16 6.30 -17.01
CA ASP A 422 5.58 7.18 -15.90
C ASP A 422 4.40 8.05 -15.43
N ASN A 423 4.16 8.03 -14.12
CA ASN A 423 3.09 8.77 -13.49
C ASN A 423 3.54 10.09 -12.83
N GLN A 424 4.78 10.54 -13.07
CA GLN A 424 5.31 11.81 -12.58
C GLN A 424 4.41 13.01 -12.93
N ASN A 425 3.88 13.05 -14.16
CA ASN A 425 3.02 14.15 -14.59
C ASN A 425 1.71 14.25 -13.77
N VAL A 426 1.20 13.12 -13.27
CA VAL A 426 0.02 13.08 -12.39
C VAL A 426 0.38 13.62 -11.01
N LEU A 427 1.56 13.27 -10.48
CA LEU A 427 2.06 13.82 -9.22
C LEU A 427 2.29 15.33 -9.28
N ASP A 428 2.82 15.81 -10.41
CA ASP A 428 3.03 17.23 -10.70
C ASP A 428 1.71 17.99 -10.72
N LEU A 429 0.69 17.45 -11.41
CA LEU A 429 -0.67 17.98 -11.43
C LEU A 429 -1.28 18.04 -10.02
N ILE A 430 -1.14 16.97 -9.22
CA ILE A 430 -1.81 16.90 -7.92
C ILE A 430 -1.14 17.83 -6.89
N ALA A 431 0.19 17.80 -6.76
CA ALA A 431 0.86 18.52 -5.67
C ALA A 431 2.30 19.00 -5.92
N GLN A 432 3.04 18.46 -6.89
CA GLN A 432 4.48 18.75 -6.99
C GLN A 432 4.78 20.03 -7.79
N GLN A 433 3.93 20.42 -8.76
CA GLN A 433 4.11 21.65 -9.55
C GLN A 433 3.44 22.87 -8.89
N GLN A 434 3.91 24.06 -9.27
CA GLN A 434 3.23 25.32 -8.98
C GLN A 434 1.85 25.34 -9.67
N MET A 435 0.83 25.89 -9.00
CA MET A 435 -0.57 25.84 -9.45
C MET A 435 -1.13 24.41 -9.60
N SER A 436 -0.57 23.43 -8.87
CA SER A 436 -1.16 22.10 -8.72
C SER A 436 -2.50 22.13 -7.99
N ILE A 437 -3.28 21.05 -8.12
CA ILE A 437 -4.61 20.90 -7.50
C ILE A 437 -4.56 21.20 -6.00
N MET A 438 -3.62 20.61 -5.25
CA MET A 438 -3.47 20.84 -3.80
C MET A 438 -3.14 22.31 -3.50
N SER A 439 -2.28 22.95 -4.31
CA SER A 439 -1.93 24.36 -4.10
C SER A 439 -3.12 25.30 -4.32
N LEU A 440 -3.98 24.99 -5.30
CA LEU A 440 -5.19 25.76 -5.59
C LEU A 440 -6.25 25.56 -4.51
N ILE A 441 -6.39 24.33 -3.99
CA ILE A 441 -7.25 24.04 -2.84
C ILE A 441 -6.75 24.80 -1.60
N ASP A 442 -5.45 24.79 -1.32
CA ASP A 442 -4.85 25.51 -0.19
C ASP A 442 -5.08 27.03 -0.28
N GLU A 443 -4.90 27.61 -1.47
CA GLU A 443 -5.11 29.03 -1.70
C GLU A 443 -6.59 29.43 -1.47
N GLU A 444 -7.53 28.70 -2.07
CA GLU A 444 -8.96 28.95 -1.91
C GLU A 444 -9.45 28.64 -0.48
N SER A 445 -8.77 27.73 0.22
CA SER A 445 -9.05 27.44 1.63
C SER A 445 -8.75 28.64 2.53
N ILE A 446 -7.78 29.48 2.17
CA ILE A 446 -7.40 30.67 2.95
C ILE A 446 -8.14 31.92 2.45
N PHE A 447 -8.67 31.91 1.23
CA PHE A 447 -9.32 33.07 0.63
C PHE A 447 -10.62 33.45 1.37
N PRO A 448 -10.81 34.72 1.81
CA PRO A 448 -11.96 35.13 2.62
C PRO A 448 -13.35 34.89 2.00
N LYS A 449 -13.43 34.85 0.67
CA LYS A 449 -14.66 34.54 -0.09
C LYS A 449 -14.54 33.24 -0.89
N GLY A 450 -13.57 32.39 -0.55
CA GLY A 450 -13.34 31.12 -1.22
C GLY A 450 -14.47 30.14 -0.91
N THR A 451 -15.09 29.63 -1.97
CA THR A 451 -16.15 28.61 -1.90
C THR A 451 -15.74 27.41 -2.73
N ASP A 452 -16.32 26.23 -2.47
CA ASP A 452 -16.01 25.06 -3.28
C ASP A 452 -16.24 25.33 -4.77
N GLN A 453 -17.27 26.14 -5.12
CA GLN A 453 -17.56 26.50 -6.51
C GLN A 453 -16.47 27.38 -7.13
N THR A 454 -15.91 28.35 -6.40
CA THR A 454 -14.79 29.17 -6.90
C THR A 454 -13.54 28.32 -7.08
N MET A 455 -13.29 27.40 -6.15
CA MET A 455 -12.21 26.41 -6.27
C MET A 455 -12.37 25.53 -7.52
N LEU A 456 -13.56 24.96 -7.75
CA LEU A 456 -13.81 24.12 -8.92
C LEU A 456 -13.63 24.91 -10.24
N ASN A 457 -14.14 26.14 -10.29
CA ASN A 457 -13.96 27.01 -11.46
C ASN A 457 -12.49 27.29 -11.74
N LYS A 458 -11.69 27.51 -10.70
CA LYS A 458 -10.24 27.74 -10.80
C LYS A 458 -9.52 26.49 -11.31
N LEU A 459 -9.84 25.31 -10.77
CA LEU A 459 -9.29 24.03 -11.26
C LEU A 459 -9.59 23.82 -12.75
N HIS A 460 -10.84 24.05 -13.17
CA HIS A 460 -11.21 23.93 -14.59
C HIS A 460 -10.50 24.96 -15.48
N ALA A 461 -10.32 26.20 -15.01
CA ALA A 461 -9.62 27.23 -15.77
C ALA A 461 -8.13 26.93 -15.91
N THR A 462 -7.49 26.41 -14.87
CA THR A 462 -6.04 26.12 -14.87
C THR A 462 -5.70 24.81 -15.60
N HIS A 463 -6.48 23.75 -15.38
CA HIS A 463 -6.14 22.40 -15.87
C HIS A 463 -7.08 21.85 -16.93
N GLY A 464 -8.21 22.50 -17.21
CA GLY A 464 -9.22 22.02 -18.16
C GLY A 464 -8.78 21.96 -19.62
N HIS A 465 -7.57 22.43 -19.95
CA HIS A 465 -6.98 22.30 -21.29
C HIS A 465 -6.20 20.99 -21.49
N ASN A 466 -5.90 20.25 -20.41
CA ASN A 466 -5.10 19.02 -20.45
C ASN A 466 -5.97 17.78 -20.23
N ASP A 467 -6.76 17.42 -21.25
CA ASP A 467 -7.72 16.31 -21.22
C ASP A 467 -7.07 14.93 -20.96
N ARG A 468 -5.74 14.81 -21.06
CA ARG A 468 -5.02 13.56 -20.78
C ARG A 468 -4.88 13.29 -19.28
N LEU A 469 -4.66 14.33 -18.47
CA LEU A 469 -4.39 14.21 -17.03
C LEU A 469 -5.57 14.69 -16.19
N TYR A 470 -6.22 15.78 -16.61
CA TYR A 470 -7.35 16.40 -15.93
C TYR A 470 -8.58 16.36 -16.83
N ILE A 471 -9.67 15.80 -16.33
CA ILE A 471 -10.89 15.60 -17.10
C ILE A 471 -11.97 16.54 -16.58
N LYS A 472 -12.32 17.53 -17.39
CA LYS A 472 -13.49 18.38 -17.14
C LYS A 472 -14.75 17.66 -17.64
N PRO A 473 -15.78 17.45 -16.81
CA PRO A 473 -17.06 16.91 -17.27
C PRO A 473 -17.66 17.75 -18.40
N LYS A 474 -18.25 17.07 -19.40
CA LYS A 474 -18.86 17.74 -20.59
C LYS A 474 -20.11 18.55 -20.26
N SER A 475 -20.79 18.23 -19.16
CA SER A 475 -21.99 18.93 -18.71
C SER A 475 -21.68 19.79 -17.50
N ASP A 476 -22.01 21.07 -17.55
CA ASP A 476 -21.86 22.01 -16.42
C ASP A 476 -22.79 21.67 -15.23
N LEU A 477 -23.77 20.78 -15.42
CA LEU A 477 -24.57 20.22 -14.33
C LEU A 477 -23.76 19.25 -13.47
N ASN A 478 -22.74 18.60 -14.05
CA ASN A 478 -21.86 17.71 -13.32
C ASN A 478 -20.73 18.53 -12.67
N LYS A 479 -20.96 18.91 -11.41
CA LYS A 479 -20.00 19.65 -10.60
C LYS A 479 -18.96 18.70 -10.00
N SER A 480 -18.06 18.19 -10.83
CA SER A 480 -16.94 17.35 -10.42
C SER A 480 -15.71 17.65 -11.27
N PHE A 481 -14.57 17.13 -10.85
CA PHE A 481 -13.37 17.10 -11.68
C PHE A 481 -12.79 15.69 -11.70
N GLY A 482 -12.28 15.27 -12.86
CA GLY A 482 -11.65 13.98 -13.04
C GLY A 482 -10.13 14.10 -13.06
N ILE A 483 -9.45 13.09 -12.50
CA ILE A 483 -8.00 12.91 -12.66
C ILE A 483 -7.76 11.53 -13.26
N ASN A 484 -6.89 11.46 -14.25
CA ASN A 484 -6.43 10.21 -14.83
C ASN A 484 -5.23 9.69 -14.03
N HIS A 485 -5.50 8.83 -13.04
CA HIS A 485 -4.47 8.20 -12.20
C HIS A 485 -3.83 7.00 -12.89
N PHE A 486 -2.75 6.45 -12.33
CA PHE A 486 -2.17 5.18 -12.83
C PHE A 486 -3.19 4.03 -12.86
N ALA A 487 -4.19 4.06 -11.97
CA ALA A 487 -5.23 3.04 -11.89
C ALA A 487 -6.52 3.40 -12.65
N GLY A 488 -6.49 4.44 -13.47
CA GLY A 488 -7.62 4.90 -14.28
C GLY A 488 -8.25 6.19 -13.78
N VAL A 489 -9.34 6.58 -14.43
CA VAL A 489 -10.01 7.85 -14.18
C VAL A 489 -10.83 7.82 -12.90
N VAL A 490 -10.61 8.79 -12.02
CA VAL A 490 -11.39 9.00 -10.80
C VAL A 490 -12.03 10.38 -10.84
N PHE A 491 -13.34 10.44 -10.62
CA PHE A 491 -14.09 11.70 -10.49
C PHE A 491 -14.29 12.07 -9.03
N TYR A 492 -13.93 13.30 -8.69
CA TYR A 492 -14.04 13.87 -7.34
C TYR A 492 -15.16 14.91 -7.28
N ASN A 493 -16.03 14.76 -6.29
CA ASN A 493 -17.08 15.73 -6.00
C ASN A 493 -16.49 16.91 -5.22
N TYR A 494 -16.57 18.11 -5.80
CA TYR A 494 -16.00 19.34 -5.26
C TYR A 494 -16.58 19.77 -3.90
N LYS A 495 -17.78 19.32 -3.53
CA LYS A 495 -18.50 19.80 -2.33
C LYS A 495 -17.75 19.40 -1.05
N GLY A 496 -17.55 20.38 -0.15
CA GLY A 496 -16.89 20.22 1.14
C GLY A 496 -15.36 20.16 1.08
N PHE A 497 -14.74 20.34 -0.09
CA PHE A 497 -13.27 20.25 -0.24
C PHE A 497 -12.54 21.32 0.59
N LEU A 498 -12.99 22.57 0.52
CA LEU A 498 -12.30 23.66 1.23
C LEU A 498 -12.45 23.54 2.74
N GLU A 499 -13.63 23.15 3.23
CA GLU A 499 -13.86 22.93 4.66
C GLU A 499 -12.97 21.80 5.18
N LYS A 500 -12.99 20.65 4.50
CA LYS A 500 -12.14 19.51 4.85
C LYS A 500 -10.66 19.87 4.88
N ASN A 501 -10.18 20.70 3.96
CA ASN A 501 -8.77 21.06 3.91
C ASN A 501 -8.35 22.08 4.99
N ARG A 502 -9.27 22.86 5.55
CA ARG A 502 -8.96 23.95 6.50
C ARG A 502 -8.46 23.49 7.88
N ASP A 503 -8.63 22.22 8.26
CA ASP A 503 -8.31 21.61 9.58
C ASP A 503 -8.41 22.55 10.80
N THR A 504 -9.41 23.42 10.82
CA THR A 504 -9.44 24.51 11.78
C THR A 504 -9.95 24.01 13.13
N PHE A 505 -9.05 23.56 13.99
CA PHE A 505 -9.30 23.54 15.42
C PHE A 505 -9.28 24.99 15.92
N SER A 506 -10.42 25.53 16.32
CA SER A 506 -10.52 26.96 16.67
C SER A 506 -9.80 27.26 17.99
N SER A 507 -9.34 28.50 18.17
CA SER A 507 -8.78 28.95 19.45
C SER A 507 -9.78 28.87 20.60
N ASP A 508 -11.07 29.01 20.30
CA ASP A 508 -12.14 28.85 21.29
C ASP A 508 -12.27 27.38 21.74
N LEU A 509 -12.14 26.41 20.82
CA LEU A 509 -12.07 24.99 21.16
C LEU A 509 -10.80 24.66 21.95
N GLN A 510 -9.66 25.27 21.61
CA GLN A 510 -8.41 25.10 22.36
C GLN A 510 -8.55 25.60 23.80
N THR A 511 -9.10 26.80 23.98
CA THR A 511 -9.38 27.37 25.32
C THR A 511 -10.35 26.50 26.11
N LEU A 512 -11.35 25.90 25.43
CA LEU A 512 -12.28 24.97 26.06
C LEU A 512 -11.56 23.72 26.58
N ILE A 513 -10.68 23.12 25.78
CA ILE A 513 -9.89 21.95 26.19
C ILE A 513 -8.98 22.29 27.38
N GLU A 514 -8.28 23.41 27.32
CA GLU A 514 -7.41 23.89 28.41
C GLU A 514 -8.19 24.14 29.72
N SER A 515 -9.48 24.43 29.64
CA SER A 515 -10.36 24.60 30.81
C SER A 515 -10.86 23.28 31.42
N SER A 516 -10.59 22.14 30.78
CA SER A 516 -11.00 20.82 31.26
C SER A 516 -10.30 20.45 32.56
N LYS A 517 -11.02 19.81 33.49
CA LYS A 517 -10.43 19.22 34.70
C LYS A 517 -9.81 17.83 34.44
N MET A 518 -10.00 17.27 33.25
CA MET A 518 -9.43 15.99 32.87
C MET A 518 -7.99 16.20 32.37
N ASN A 519 -7.01 15.97 33.24
CA ASN A 519 -5.59 16.12 32.88
C ASN A 519 -5.21 15.33 31.62
N PHE A 520 -5.74 14.11 31.45
CA PHE A 520 -5.48 13.33 30.24
C PHE A 520 -5.93 14.06 28.96
N LEU A 521 -7.08 14.71 28.97
CA LEU A 521 -7.58 15.47 27.82
C LEU A 521 -6.72 16.72 27.56
N VAL A 522 -6.28 17.40 28.62
CA VAL A 522 -5.37 18.53 28.50
C VAL A 522 -4.00 18.08 27.94
N ASP A 523 -3.42 17.02 28.51
CA ASP A 523 -2.13 16.44 28.08
C ASP A 523 -2.14 15.99 26.61
N LEU A 524 -3.28 15.49 26.11
CA LEU A 524 -3.44 15.13 24.70
C LEU A 524 -3.23 16.33 23.76
N PHE A 525 -3.50 17.56 24.24
CA PHE A 525 -3.40 18.80 23.47
C PHE A 525 -2.15 19.63 23.82
N ASP A 526 -1.57 19.45 25.00
CA ASP A 526 -0.32 20.12 25.43
C ASP A 526 0.95 19.55 24.77
N GLY A 527 0.91 18.29 24.31
CA GLY A 527 2.04 17.58 23.69
C GLY A 527 2.56 18.15 22.36
N GLU A 528 2.01 19.28 21.88
CA GLU A 528 2.38 19.95 20.63
C GLU A 528 3.86 20.39 20.56
N HIS A 529 4.59 20.43 21.68
CA HIS A 529 6.02 20.72 21.64
C HIS A 529 6.88 19.71 20.87
N ASN A 530 6.42 18.47 20.62
CA ASN A 530 7.24 17.45 19.95
C ASN A 530 6.84 17.11 18.51
N PHE A 531 5.58 17.25 18.10
CA PHE A 531 5.18 17.00 16.70
C PHE A 531 5.36 18.24 15.80
N ASP A 532 5.27 19.43 16.38
CA ASP A 532 5.58 20.71 15.73
C ASP A 532 7.03 21.18 15.95
N SER A 533 7.90 20.32 16.46
CA SER A 533 9.32 20.66 16.72
C SER A 533 10.15 20.87 15.44
N VAL A 534 9.63 20.48 14.26
CA VAL A 534 10.21 20.86 12.94
C VAL A 534 9.63 22.19 12.43
N THR A 535 8.69 22.80 13.15
CA THR A 535 7.85 23.94 12.71
C THR A 535 7.95 25.17 13.61
N SER A 536 8.97 25.25 14.48
CA SER A 536 9.19 26.34 15.44
C SER A 536 9.48 27.75 14.85
N ILE A 537 9.40 27.92 13.53
CA ILE A 537 9.55 29.23 12.86
C ILE A 537 8.23 29.75 12.26
N ALA A 538 7.17 28.93 12.17
CA ALA A 538 5.97 29.26 11.37
C ALA A 538 4.73 29.63 12.21
N ARG A 539 4.86 30.46 13.27
CA ARG A 539 3.72 30.97 14.07
C ARG A 539 2.75 31.93 13.31
N ARG A 540 2.70 31.91 11.97
CA ARG A 540 1.86 32.82 11.16
C ARG A 540 1.23 32.25 9.88
N LYS A 541 1.44 30.98 9.52
CA LYS A 541 0.77 30.38 8.34
C LYS A 541 -0.23 29.33 8.80
N HIS A 542 -1.51 29.50 8.42
CA HIS A 542 -2.52 28.45 8.52
C HIS A 542 -2.01 27.22 7.75
N ILE A 543 -1.77 26.12 8.45
CA ILE A 543 -1.33 24.85 7.85
C ILE A 543 -2.59 24.05 7.49
N THR A 544 -2.73 23.67 6.23
CA THR A 544 -3.87 22.88 5.73
C THR A 544 -3.64 21.37 5.89
N ILE A 545 -4.71 20.56 5.83
CA ILE A 545 -4.58 19.10 5.81
C ILE A 545 -3.72 18.66 4.62
N GLY A 546 -3.95 19.23 3.44
CA GLY A 546 -3.17 18.93 2.24
C GLY A 546 -1.67 19.14 2.43
N SER A 547 -1.28 20.23 3.11
CA SER A 547 0.12 20.53 3.43
C SER A 547 0.73 19.54 4.43
N GLN A 548 0.02 19.22 5.52
CA GLN A 548 0.47 18.23 6.51
C GLN A 548 0.58 16.83 5.88
N PHE A 549 -0.40 16.49 5.04
CA PHE A 549 -0.47 15.24 4.29
C PHE A 549 0.76 15.09 3.40
N ARG A 550 1.06 16.10 2.59
CA ARG A 550 2.22 16.10 1.69
C ARG A 550 3.52 15.93 2.48
N LYS A 551 3.72 16.70 3.55
CA LYS A 551 4.93 16.60 4.39
C LYS A 551 5.10 15.20 4.99
N SER A 552 4.02 14.59 5.46
CA SER A 552 4.04 13.23 6.02
C SER A 552 4.39 12.18 4.96
N LEU A 553 3.87 12.34 3.75
CA LEU A 553 4.16 11.47 2.62
C LEU A 553 5.61 11.61 2.13
N ASP A 554 6.13 12.84 2.03
CA ASP A 554 7.52 13.10 1.66
C ASP A 554 8.50 12.45 2.66
N LEU A 555 8.17 12.48 3.96
CA LEU A 555 8.94 11.79 5.00
C LEU A 555 8.93 10.27 4.79
N LEU A 556 7.76 9.68 4.52
CA LEU A 556 7.63 8.25 4.25
C LEU A 556 8.46 7.84 3.01
N ILE A 557 8.32 8.54 1.88
CA ILE A 557 9.08 8.24 0.66
C ILE A 557 10.59 8.40 0.89
N SER A 558 11.01 9.41 1.68
CA SER A 558 12.41 9.60 2.06
C SER A 558 12.95 8.43 2.90
N GLN A 559 12.15 7.88 3.82
CA GLN A 559 12.52 6.70 4.61
C GLN A 559 12.63 5.45 3.73
N LEU A 560 11.66 5.22 2.84
CA LEU A 560 11.68 4.08 1.92
C LEU A 560 12.89 4.11 0.99
N SER A 561 13.26 5.30 0.49
CA SER A 561 14.41 5.49 -0.43
C SER A 561 15.77 5.18 0.21
N LYS A 562 15.85 5.13 1.55
CA LYS A 562 17.09 4.75 2.28
C LYS A 562 17.23 3.24 2.46
N CYS A 563 16.18 2.48 2.15
CA CYS A 563 16.10 1.04 2.34
C CYS A 563 16.20 0.32 0.99
N GLU A 564 16.53 -0.97 1.04
CA GLU A 564 16.40 -1.89 -0.10
C GLU A 564 14.95 -2.43 -0.17
N PRO A 565 14.20 -2.18 -1.25
CA PRO A 565 12.79 -2.54 -1.31
C PRO A 565 12.55 -3.97 -1.80
N PHE A 566 11.58 -4.63 -1.16
CA PHE A 566 10.92 -5.85 -1.63
C PHE A 566 9.45 -5.54 -1.88
N PHE A 567 8.94 -5.89 -3.06
CA PHE A 567 7.59 -5.56 -3.47
C PHE A 567 6.67 -6.78 -3.39
N ILE A 568 5.53 -6.61 -2.70
CA ILE A 568 4.45 -7.58 -2.64
C ILE A 568 3.19 -6.92 -3.20
N ARG A 569 2.61 -7.51 -4.25
CA ARG A 569 1.33 -7.06 -4.84
C ARG A 569 0.23 -8.03 -4.44
N CYS A 570 -0.62 -7.58 -3.53
CA CYS A 570 -1.82 -8.30 -3.11
C CYS A 570 -2.94 -8.04 -4.11
N ILE A 571 -3.61 -9.10 -4.54
CA ILE A 571 -4.69 -9.06 -5.52
C ILE A 571 -5.98 -9.58 -4.89
N LYS A 572 -7.06 -8.81 -5.06
CA LYS A 572 -8.40 -9.21 -4.69
C LYS A 572 -9.01 -10.06 -5.82
N PRO A 573 -9.42 -11.32 -5.59
CA PRO A 573 -9.91 -12.17 -6.69
C PRO A 573 -11.37 -11.89 -7.08
N ASN A 574 -12.19 -11.30 -6.20
CA ASN A 574 -13.57 -10.92 -6.48
C ASN A 574 -14.17 -10.02 -5.39
N GLU A 575 -15.19 -9.23 -5.75
CA GLU A 575 -15.95 -8.37 -4.83
C GLU A 575 -16.87 -9.13 -3.86
N MET A 576 -17.22 -10.39 -4.16
CA MET A 576 -18.16 -11.19 -3.36
C MET A 576 -17.54 -11.81 -2.10
N LYS A 577 -16.22 -11.66 -1.90
CA LYS A 577 -15.45 -12.27 -0.80
C LYS A 577 -15.61 -13.81 -0.74
N LYS A 578 -15.68 -14.45 -1.92
CA LYS A 578 -15.86 -15.90 -2.03
C LYS A 578 -14.60 -16.61 -2.52
N PRO A 579 -14.25 -17.78 -1.97
CA PRO A 579 -13.13 -18.57 -2.44
C PRO A 579 -13.44 -19.19 -3.82
N LEU A 580 -12.40 -19.37 -4.65
CA LEU A 580 -12.42 -20.19 -5.88
C LEU A 580 -13.54 -19.89 -6.90
N VAL A 581 -14.03 -18.64 -6.96
CA VAL A 581 -14.97 -18.20 -8.01
C VAL A 581 -14.21 -17.95 -9.32
N SER A 582 -14.87 -18.17 -10.48
CA SER A 582 -14.31 -17.86 -11.80
C SER A 582 -13.77 -16.43 -11.87
N PHE A 583 -12.45 -16.34 -11.97
CA PHE A 583 -11.67 -15.12 -11.91
C PHE A 583 -11.78 -14.30 -13.22
N LEU A 584 -12.02 -14.98 -14.34
CA LEU A 584 -11.76 -14.48 -15.69
C LEU A 584 -12.93 -13.70 -16.33
N GLU A 585 -14.18 -13.93 -15.94
CA GLU A 585 -15.33 -13.21 -16.52
C GLU A 585 -15.72 -11.93 -15.77
N LYS A 586 -15.63 -11.90 -14.43
CA LYS A 586 -16.24 -10.82 -13.61
C LYS A 586 -15.34 -9.64 -13.27
N ASN A 587 -14.02 -9.77 -13.41
CA ASN A 587 -13.08 -8.77 -12.89
C ASN A 587 -12.14 -8.18 -13.97
N ARG A 588 -12.40 -8.42 -15.26
CA ARG A 588 -11.54 -7.91 -16.36
C ARG A 588 -11.33 -6.40 -16.31
N ASP A 589 -12.37 -5.65 -15.93
CA ASP A 589 -12.30 -4.19 -15.85
C ASP A 589 -11.59 -3.71 -14.56
N THR A 590 -11.68 -4.47 -13.46
CA THR A 590 -11.04 -4.17 -12.16
C THR A 590 -9.56 -4.53 -12.15
N PHE A 591 -9.18 -5.56 -12.93
CA PHE A 591 -7.83 -6.08 -13.01
C PHE A 591 -6.84 -5.18 -13.77
N SER A 592 -7.35 -4.25 -14.58
CA SER A 592 -6.58 -3.43 -15.51
C SER A 592 -5.42 -2.67 -14.85
N SER A 593 -5.60 -2.03 -13.68
CA SER A 593 -4.59 -1.17 -13.07
C SER A 593 -3.42 -1.93 -12.43
N ASP A 594 -3.73 -2.92 -11.59
CA ASP A 594 -2.76 -3.76 -10.89
C ASP A 594 -1.99 -4.65 -11.87
N LEU A 595 -2.68 -5.19 -12.89
CA LEU A 595 -2.05 -6.02 -13.90
C LEU A 595 -1.30 -5.21 -14.94
N GLN A 596 -1.72 -4.01 -15.33
CA GLN A 596 -0.95 -3.21 -16.28
C GLN A 596 0.44 -2.88 -15.73
N THR A 597 0.53 -2.56 -14.43
CA THR A 597 1.82 -2.40 -13.73
C THR A 597 2.62 -3.72 -13.70
N LEU A 598 1.96 -4.83 -13.39
CA LEU A 598 2.60 -6.16 -13.38
C LEU A 598 3.08 -6.58 -14.78
N ILE A 599 2.29 -6.33 -15.83
CA ILE A 599 2.59 -6.61 -17.23
C ILE A 599 3.78 -5.77 -17.69
N GLU A 600 3.77 -4.46 -17.40
CA GLU A 600 4.91 -3.58 -17.67
C GLU A 600 6.18 -4.10 -16.95
N SER A 601 6.06 -4.53 -15.68
CA SER A 601 7.19 -5.10 -14.93
C SER A 601 7.64 -6.48 -15.42
N SER A 602 6.71 -7.30 -15.93
CA SER A 602 6.98 -8.64 -16.45
C SER A 602 7.69 -8.57 -17.80
N LYS A 603 7.35 -7.57 -18.62
CA LYS A 603 7.98 -7.30 -19.92
C LYS A 603 9.51 -7.07 -19.83
N MET A 604 10.02 -6.73 -18.65
CA MET A 604 11.43 -6.35 -18.46
C MET A 604 12.43 -7.50 -18.34
N ASN A 605 12.02 -8.76 -18.15
CA ASN A 605 12.98 -9.83 -17.86
C ASN A 605 13.00 -10.96 -18.92
N PHE A 606 13.49 -10.60 -20.14
CA PHE A 606 14.45 -11.39 -20.96
C PHE A 606 14.02 -12.28 -22.17
N LEU A 607 12.78 -12.42 -22.65
CA LEU A 607 12.47 -13.57 -23.57
C LEU A 607 12.00 -13.31 -25.02
N VAL A 608 12.27 -12.16 -25.65
CA VAL A 608 12.08 -12.03 -27.12
C VAL A 608 13.36 -11.66 -27.87
N ASP A 609 14.26 -10.85 -27.29
CA ASP A 609 15.50 -10.45 -27.96
C ASP A 609 16.62 -11.52 -27.95
N LEU A 610 16.40 -12.70 -27.35
CA LEU A 610 17.30 -13.85 -27.49
C LEU A 610 16.79 -14.90 -28.52
N PHE A 611 15.57 -14.79 -29.03
CA PHE A 611 14.96 -15.81 -29.89
C PHE A 611 14.59 -15.36 -31.32
N ASP A 612 14.99 -14.16 -31.72
CA ASP A 612 15.01 -13.75 -33.14
C ASP A 612 16.45 -13.77 -33.70
N GLY A 613 17.13 -14.88 -33.45
CA GLY A 613 18.44 -15.21 -34.01
C GLY A 613 18.56 -16.72 -34.18
N GLU A 614 18.03 -17.24 -35.29
CA GLU A 614 18.38 -18.57 -35.77
C GLU A 614 19.91 -18.70 -35.81
N HIS A 615 20.49 -19.54 -34.94
CA HIS A 615 21.54 -20.53 -35.21
C HIS A 615 22.29 -20.95 -33.93
N ASN A 616 22.54 -22.27 -33.83
CA ASN A 616 23.35 -23.02 -32.86
C ASN A 616 22.70 -23.44 -31.53
N PHE A 617 22.09 -24.62 -31.61
CA PHE A 617 22.01 -25.58 -30.50
C PHE A 617 23.42 -25.99 -30.02
N ASP A 618 23.50 -26.36 -28.74
CA ASP A 618 24.65 -26.94 -28.01
C ASP A 618 25.67 -25.99 -27.33
N SER A 619 25.24 -25.14 -26.38
CA SER A 619 26.10 -24.77 -25.20
C SER A 619 25.47 -23.84 -24.13
N VAL A 620 24.17 -23.90 -23.81
CA VAL A 620 23.59 -22.93 -22.83
C VAL A 620 22.67 -23.59 -21.80
N THR A 621 23.26 -24.14 -20.75
CA THR A 621 22.55 -24.58 -19.52
C THR A 621 23.11 -23.94 -18.23
N SER A 622 23.67 -22.72 -18.30
CA SER A 622 24.26 -22.09 -17.10
C SER A 622 24.04 -20.59 -16.87
N ILE A 623 23.20 -19.89 -17.65
CA ILE A 623 23.19 -18.42 -17.65
C ILE A 623 21.82 -17.80 -17.26
N ALA A 624 21.08 -18.44 -16.36
CA ALA A 624 19.88 -17.83 -15.76
C ALA A 624 19.79 -18.07 -14.25
N ARG A 625 20.89 -17.80 -13.54
CA ARG A 625 20.91 -17.71 -12.07
C ARG A 625 21.99 -16.72 -11.65
N ARG A 626 21.62 -15.45 -11.36
CA ARG A 626 22.37 -14.52 -10.50
C ARG A 626 21.63 -13.18 -10.38
N LYS A 627 20.92 -12.97 -9.26
CA LYS A 627 21.04 -11.71 -8.50
C LYS A 627 21.96 -12.01 -7.32
N HIS A 628 23.12 -11.34 -7.30
CA HIS A 628 23.92 -10.90 -6.14
C HIS A 628 25.37 -10.63 -6.57
N ILE A 629 25.87 -9.48 -6.11
CA ILE A 629 27.26 -9.01 -6.10
C ILE A 629 28.22 -10.19 -5.87
N THR A 630 29.12 -10.46 -6.82
CA THR A 630 29.97 -11.64 -6.75
C THR A 630 31.20 -11.41 -5.86
N ILE A 631 31.55 -12.47 -5.12
CA ILE A 631 32.93 -12.79 -4.70
C ILE A 631 33.91 -12.64 -5.88
N GLY A 632 33.44 -12.72 -7.13
CA GLY A 632 34.18 -12.40 -8.35
C GLY A 632 34.72 -10.96 -8.44
N SER A 633 34.11 -9.95 -7.81
CA SER A 633 34.71 -8.61 -7.69
C SER A 633 35.88 -8.61 -6.70
N GLN A 634 35.71 -9.24 -5.53
CA GLN A 634 36.81 -9.44 -4.57
C GLN A 634 37.88 -10.41 -5.09
N PHE A 635 37.50 -11.42 -5.88
CA PHE A 635 38.38 -12.43 -6.45
C PHE A 635 39.09 -11.87 -7.66
N ARG A 636 38.44 -11.09 -8.54
CA ARG A 636 39.11 -10.39 -9.65
C ARG A 636 40.05 -9.31 -9.10
N LYS A 637 39.63 -8.56 -8.08
CA LYS A 637 40.52 -7.59 -7.41
C LYS A 637 41.67 -8.28 -6.64
N SER A 638 41.45 -9.44 -6.03
CA SER A 638 42.51 -10.24 -5.37
C SER A 638 43.37 -11.00 -6.37
N LEU A 639 42.83 -11.44 -7.50
CA LEU A 639 43.51 -12.13 -8.60
C LEU A 639 44.34 -11.13 -9.40
N ASP A 640 43.86 -9.91 -9.62
CA ASP A 640 44.63 -8.81 -10.22
C ASP A 640 45.77 -8.38 -9.28
N LEU A 641 45.53 -8.33 -7.96
CA LEU A 641 46.58 -8.09 -6.96
C LEU A 641 47.60 -9.25 -6.92
N LEU A 642 47.14 -10.50 -6.99
CA LEU A 642 47.97 -11.71 -6.98
C LEU A 642 48.76 -11.83 -8.29
N ILE A 643 48.16 -11.58 -9.45
CA ILE A 643 48.81 -11.58 -10.77
C ILE A 643 49.81 -10.42 -10.87
N SER A 644 49.50 -9.25 -10.28
CA SER A 644 50.45 -8.13 -10.16
C SER A 644 51.64 -8.43 -9.26
N GLN A 645 51.47 -9.28 -8.24
CA GLN A 645 52.56 -9.76 -7.38
C GLN A 645 53.35 -10.89 -8.06
N LEU A 646 52.67 -11.85 -8.70
CA LEU A 646 53.26 -12.97 -9.43
C LEU A 646 54.01 -12.51 -10.69
N SER A 647 53.65 -11.39 -11.33
CA SER A 647 54.40 -10.83 -12.45
C SER A 647 55.71 -10.13 -12.04
N LYS A 648 55.95 -9.97 -10.73
CA LYS A 648 57.20 -9.44 -10.16
C LYS A 648 58.12 -10.54 -9.62
N CYS A 649 57.71 -11.80 -9.68
CA CYS A 649 58.49 -12.95 -9.19
C CYS A 649 58.58 -14.00 -10.30
N GLU A 650 59.76 -14.55 -10.58
CA GLU A 650 59.90 -15.68 -11.53
C GLU A 650 59.37 -16.98 -10.89
N PRO A 651 58.24 -17.56 -11.33
CA PRO A 651 57.69 -18.76 -10.69
C PRO A 651 58.14 -20.04 -11.44
N PHE A 652 58.61 -21.04 -10.68
CA PHE A 652 58.77 -22.41 -11.17
C PHE A 652 57.45 -23.18 -11.03
N PHE A 653 56.98 -23.81 -12.12
CA PHE A 653 55.74 -24.59 -12.15
C PHE A 653 56.00 -26.08 -11.93
N ILE A 654 55.37 -26.67 -10.92
CA ILE A 654 55.27 -28.14 -10.75
C ILE A 654 53.92 -28.59 -11.32
N ARG A 655 53.94 -29.55 -12.23
CA ARG A 655 52.76 -30.04 -12.96
C ARG A 655 52.24 -31.33 -12.31
N CYS A 656 51.06 -31.28 -11.70
CA CYS A 656 50.39 -32.48 -11.18
C CYS A 656 49.62 -33.20 -12.30
N ILE A 657 49.78 -34.53 -12.42
CA ILE A 657 49.20 -35.38 -13.47
C ILE A 657 47.79 -35.86 -13.03
N LYS A 658 46.85 -35.92 -13.98
CA LYS A 658 45.45 -36.37 -13.81
C LYS A 658 45.35 -37.83 -13.30
N PRO A 659 44.33 -38.20 -12.48
CA PRO A 659 44.07 -39.58 -12.11
C PRO A 659 43.49 -40.39 -13.28
N ASN A 660 43.80 -41.68 -13.31
CA ASN A 660 43.47 -42.64 -14.36
C ASN A 660 41.95 -42.76 -14.62
N GLU A 661 41.51 -42.72 -15.89
CA GLU A 661 40.09 -42.60 -16.30
C GLU A 661 39.20 -43.78 -15.84
N MET A 662 39.78 -44.93 -15.54
CA MET A 662 39.02 -46.14 -15.18
C MET A 662 38.61 -46.25 -13.70
N LYS A 663 38.90 -45.26 -12.84
CA LYS A 663 38.52 -45.24 -11.39
C LYS A 663 38.70 -46.60 -10.65
N LYS A 664 39.72 -47.39 -10.99
CA LYS A 664 40.04 -48.59 -10.21
C LYS A 664 40.68 -48.17 -8.88
N PRO A 665 40.37 -48.83 -7.76
CA PRO A 665 41.07 -48.59 -6.50
C PRO A 665 42.56 -48.91 -6.68
N LEU A 666 43.41 -48.04 -6.12
CA LEU A 666 44.85 -48.26 -6.05
C LEU A 666 45.12 -49.59 -5.33
N VAL A 667 45.61 -50.58 -6.06
CA VAL A 667 46.20 -51.78 -5.47
C VAL A 667 47.58 -51.37 -4.99
N SER A 668 47.84 -51.60 -3.70
CA SER A 668 49.05 -51.22 -2.99
C SER A 668 50.31 -51.70 -3.70
N LEU A 669 51.22 -50.76 -3.96
CA LEU A 669 52.66 -50.98 -4.06
C LEU A 669 53.37 -49.78 -3.42
#